data_AF-A0ABD0VDW3-F1
#
_entry.id   AF-A0ABD0VDW3-F1
#
_cell.length_a   1.000
_cell.length_b   1.000
_cell.length_c   1.000
_cell.angle_alpha   90.00
_cell.angle_beta   90.00
_cell.angle_gamma   90.00
#
_symmetry.space_group_name_H-M   'P 1'
#
loop_
_entity.id
_entity.type
_entity.pdbx_description
1 polymer ?
#
loop_
_entity_poly.entity_id
_entity_poly.type
_entity_poly.pdbx_seq_one_letter_code
_entity_poly.pdbx_strand_id
1 'polypeptide(L)'
;MVNGVGDPVGLLDSGAKAVVLEEGELDQGMLVVNLPISNVPSGMIMDNNLFVNEHYLTDGFTDNEEVDGQDKHFARRSLWDQISNFHANCGLPWLVGGDFNTIASSDERLGGAIPCYNSMEDFNKVISNCNLIDIGFSGERFTWHRGHLWQRLDRVLFNENWLNNCGCTKVVHLSRTLSDHSPILIKFCFNNIGYPPNFRFQNMWLLHNSFKEVVKQNWFAPLFPDNSIVGMKRFWLKLKRLKLVLNWWNHNVFKNLFTNLINAENKVNAIESQCQTVPSEGRKKSLLFDGLISSLNKKLMSWDSNFLSFGGRLTLIKSVLCSIPVYSFQTLFPTLTVRTRIGRIINRFFWKGTSNNNKIHWTVWDNCCGSLDEGALGCKSLADLVYSFSVKLWFNFRANLSIWAKFMMSKYCRNSHPTMCTWNKGNSYVWKRLCKVKWDVEPHIWWGIGEGNIFFWQDHWLNGKSLDNIFNTSSNSTLKVNHFFNNMNGWDVEKLSSYIPECFFNQILDIEYNCNSQDALLCAFSGNGNFSLKEAWLYFRDKKEASSIYHLLWHKSIPTTVSVFIWRVLHNFISTDDILRKRGFTIVSKCHCCFHMETLQHVFISGPVAAKVWIYFEEFLHLNIYKGNLSINSLLCFWFVNHKGHIRNVIPSLILWFLWLERNNARYNGIPMNHQRVINNVKFKIGNLFSANLIFLKNFKNCDFALEGFGINGSDTVIGTRHPKIHAWMKPSVNCFKFNVDVATIDSVMGCGGLIRDSNGYYILGFAGPLHNSDVIVGINQAIFYGLSLCSSLDMINIVVEVCSIFTDQACIMDDNCMNIYPKVFYLRRDIKKLVNAMKCSFSVVNTNVNDCASTLAKWGSTLATLNHFPVDALPAPVKGLIELDKIGMPYV
;
A
#
# COMPACT_ATOMS: atom_id res chain seq x y z
N MET A 1 8.04 19.58 3.58
CA MET A 1 9.50 19.43 3.82
C MET A 1 9.83 20.22 5.08
N VAL A 2 10.76 19.76 5.94
CA VAL A 2 11.14 20.47 7.17
C VAL A 2 12.52 21.07 6.92
N ASN A 3 12.56 22.31 6.44
CA ASN A 3 13.82 23.05 6.27
C ASN A 3 14.09 23.87 7.54
N GLY A 4 14.62 23.20 8.56
CA GLY A 4 15.23 23.84 9.72
C GLY A 4 16.74 23.85 9.57
N VAL A 5 17.29 24.93 8.99
CA VAL A 5 18.72 25.19 9.05
C VAL A 5 18.97 25.92 10.38
N GLY A 6 19.42 25.20 11.39
CA GLY A 6 19.81 25.75 12.70
C GLY A 6 20.35 24.67 13.64
N ASP A 7 21.65 24.78 13.92
CA ASP A 7 22.48 24.10 14.93
C ASP A 7 22.57 22.55 14.99
N PRO A 8 23.78 21.99 15.22
CA PRO A 8 23.99 20.55 15.40
C PRO A 8 23.36 19.97 16.68
N VAL A 9 22.62 20.78 17.45
CA VAL A 9 22.11 20.44 18.79
C VAL A 9 20.61 20.10 18.79
N GLY A 10 19.91 20.11 17.65
CA GLY A 10 18.52 19.62 17.56
C GLY A 10 17.49 20.47 18.33
N LEU A 11 17.84 21.70 18.69
CA LEU A 11 16.97 22.68 19.33
C LEU A 11 16.72 23.81 18.32
N LEU A 12 15.44 24.07 18.01
CA LEU A 12 15.06 25.15 17.10
C LEU A 12 15.32 26.50 17.77
N ASP A 13 16.16 27.33 17.15
CA ASP A 13 16.42 28.71 17.57
C ASP A 13 15.19 29.57 17.24
N SER A 14 14.59 30.22 18.24
CA SER A 14 13.26 30.84 18.11
C SER A 14 13.26 32.32 17.74
N GLY A 15 14.42 32.90 17.43
CA GLY A 15 14.56 34.29 16.98
C GLY A 15 14.53 34.47 15.46
N ALA A 16 14.88 33.43 14.70
CA ALA A 16 14.95 33.48 13.24
C ALA A 16 13.59 33.17 12.60
N LYS A 17 13.06 34.11 11.81
CA LYS A 17 11.88 33.88 10.98
C LYS A 17 12.32 33.48 9.57
N ALA A 18 11.56 32.60 8.93
CA ALA A 18 11.84 32.12 7.58
C ALA A 18 10.55 32.00 6.77
N VAL A 19 10.60 32.43 5.51
CA VAL A 19 9.52 32.31 4.51
C VAL A 19 10.08 31.56 3.31
N VAL A 20 9.35 30.58 2.80
CA VAL A 20 9.73 29.82 1.59
C VAL A 20 8.69 30.12 0.53
N LEU A 21 9.14 30.69 -0.59
CA LEU A 21 8.32 30.84 -1.80
C LEU A 21 8.46 29.56 -2.61
N GLU A 22 7.41 28.75 -2.65
CA GLU A 22 7.34 27.52 -3.44
C GLU A 22 6.73 27.78 -4.83
N GLU A 23 7.01 26.90 -5.80
CA GLU A 23 6.51 26.96 -7.19
C GLU A 23 5.00 27.29 -7.30
N GLY A 24 4.18 26.80 -6.37
CA GLY A 24 2.74 27.07 -6.37
C GLY A 24 2.33 28.50 -5.98
N GLU A 25 3.16 29.24 -5.27
CA GLU A 25 2.97 30.66 -4.94
C GLU A 25 3.58 31.57 -6.01
N LEU A 26 4.65 31.10 -6.68
CA LEU A 26 5.29 31.78 -7.81
C LEU A 26 4.40 31.77 -9.07
N ASP A 27 3.59 30.72 -9.26
CA ASP A 27 2.64 30.55 -10.38
C ASP A 27 1.31 31.32 -10.20
N GLN A 28 1.01 31.91 -9.02
CA GLN A 28 -0.30 32.52 -8.68
C GLN A 28 -0.32 34.06 -8.71
N GLY A 29 0.81 34.70 -9.05
CA GLY A 29 1.00 36.15 -8.99
C GLY A 29 2.16 36.53 -8.07
N MET A 30 2.45 37.83 -7.97
CA MET A 30 3.54 38.30 -7.09
C MET A 30 3.07 38.41 -5.64
N LEU A 31 3.84 37.83 -4.71
CA LEU A 31 3.57 37.94 -3.28
C LEU A 31 4.11 39.27 -2.75
N VAL A 32 3.22 40.12 -2.23
CA VAL A 32 3.57 41.33 -1.48
C VAL A 32 3.26 41.10 0.00
N VAL A 33 4.28 41.28 0.83
CA VAL A 33 4.19 41.08 2.29
C VAL A 33 4.43 42.42 2.98
N ASN A 34 3.48 42.88 3.79
CA ASN A 34 3.56 44.13 4.55
C ASN A 34 3.40 43.91 6.07
N LEU A 35 4.22 44.58 6.88
CA LEU A 35 4.27 44.39 8.33
C LEU A 35 3.76 45.63 9.11
N PRO A 36 2.64 45.55 9.84
CA PRO A 36 2.23 46.63 10.75
C PRO A 36 3.09 46.60 12.04
N ILE A 37 3.75 47.72 12.34
CA ILE A 37 4.71 47.83 13.47
C ILE A 37 4.03 47.83 14.86
N SER A 38 2.70 47.93 14.96
CA SER A 38 2.05 48.28 16.23
C SER A 38 1.25 47.21 16.98
N ASN A 39 1.17 45.93 16.57
CA ASN A 39 0.39 44.93 17.34
C ASN A 39 0.89 43.47 17.20
N VAL A 40 2.05 43.14 17.79
CA VAL A 40 2.38 41.74 18.10
C VAL A 40 2.32 41.56 19.63
N PRO A 41 1.25 40.98 20.19
CA PRO A 41 1.16 40.74 21.62
C PRO A 41 2.28 39.81 22.09
N SER A 42 2.87 40.15 23.24
CA SER A 42 3.86 39.31 23.91
C SER A 42 3.20 37.99 24.32
N GLY A 43 3.55 36.89 23.64
CA GLY A 43 3.17 35.53 24.03
C GLY A 43 2.42 34.67 23.00
N MET A 44 2.20 35.13 21.77
CA MET A 44 1.48 34.34 20.76
C MET A 44 2.42 33.42 19.96
N ILE A 45 2.09 32.12 19.94
CA ILE A 45 2.73 31.11 19.08
C ILE A 45 2.24 31.35 17.64
N MET A 46 3.15 31.75 16.75
CA MET A 46 2.87 31.72 15.31
C MET A 46 3.04 30.29 14.81
N ASP A 47 1.93 29.56 14.75
CA ASP A 47 1.77 28.43 13.83
C ASP A 47 1.64 28.97 12.40
N ASN A 48 2.17 28.23 11.42
CA ASN A 48 2.38 28.60 10.01
C ASN A 48 1.11 28.97 9.19
N ASN A 49 -0.02 29.34 9.80
CA ASN A 49 -1.29 29.61 9.14
C ASN A 49 -2.06 30.81 9.74
N LEU A 50 -1.44 31.98 9.95
CA LEU A 50 -2.20 33.20 10.26
C LEU A 50 -1.58 34.46 9.60
N PHE A 51 -2.27 34.86 8.53
CA PHE A 51 -2.28 36.09 7.75
C PHE A 51 -1.32 37.22 8.15
N VAL A 52 -0.24 37.36 7.37
CA VAL A 52 0.26 38.69 6.99
C VAL A 52 -0.74 39.26 5.97
N ASN A 53 -0.90 40.58 5.84
CA ASN A 53 -1.70 41.14 4.74
C ASN A 53 -1.00 40.78 3.41
N GLU A 54 -1.33 39.61 2.88
CA GLU A 54 -0.89 39.13 1.57
C GLU A 54 -1.73 39.85 0.53
N HIS A 55 -1.07 40.70 -0.26
CA HIS A 55 -1.65 41.20 -1.50
C HIS A 55 -1.01 40.41 -2.64
N TYR A 56 -1.84 39.68 -3.39
CA TYR A 56 -1.43 39.05 -4.64
C TYR A 56 -1.60 40.08 -5.75
N LEU A 57 -0.49 40.52 -6.35
CA LEU A 57 -0.56 41.31 -7.58
C LEU A 57 -0.83 40.35 -8.74
N THR A 58 -1.84 40.67 -9.56
CA THR A 58 -2.18 39.82 -10.70
C THR A 58 -1.06 39.88 -11.71
N ASP A 59 -0.52 38.72 -12.09
CA ASP A 59 0.29 38.66 -13.30
C ASP A 59 -0.67 38.92 -14.47
N GLY A 60 -0.31 39.78 -15.42
CA GLY A 60 -1.21 40.14 -16.52
C GLY A 60 -1.47 39.01 -17.52
N PHE A 61 -1.32 37.74 -17.14
CA PHE A 61 -1.42 36.57 -18.01
C PHE A 61 -2.76 35.86 -17.77
N THR A 62 -3.76 36.17 -18.58
CA THR A 62 -4.93 35.28 -18.70
C THR A 62 -4.48 33.99 -19.40
N ASP A 63 -4.70 32.84 -18.75
CA ASP A 63 -4.27 31.48 -19.14
C ASP A 63 -4.83 30.96 -20.50
N ASN A 64 -5.34 31.82 -21.39
CA ASN A 64 -6.11 31.42 -22.57
C ASN A 64 -5.58 31.85 -23.94
N GLU A 65 -4.43 32.52 -24.07
CA GLU A 65 -3.90 32.86 -25.42
C GLU A 65 -2.41 32.48 -25.58
N GLU A 66 -2.08 31.74 -26.65
CA GLU A 66 -0.70 31.56 -27.10
C GLU A 66 -0.20 32.91 -27.64
N VAL A 67 0.40 33.72 -26.77
CA VAL A 67 0.82 35.08 -27.17
C VAL A 67 2.31 35.17 -27.53
N ASP A 68 2.57 35.83 -28.65
CA ASP A 68 3.89 36.06 -29.22
C ASP A 68 4.73 37.03 -28.34
N GLY A 69 6.05 37.06 -28.54
CA GLY A 69 7.00 37.72 -27.63
C GLY A 69 6.78 39.22 -27.36
N GLN A 70 6.00 39.93 -28.20
CA GLN A 70 5.66 41.35 -28.02
C GLN A 70 4.58 41.59 -26.95
N ASP A 71 3.61 40.70 -26.79
CA ASP A 71 2.50 40.89 -25.84
C ASP A 71 2.90 40.62 -24.39
N LYS A 72 3.92 39.79 -24.16
CA LYS A 72 4.53 39.62 -22.83
C LYS A 72 5.12 40.91 -22.26
N HIS A 73 5.49 41.86 -23.11
CA HIS A 73 6.05 43.15 -22.70
C HIS A 73 4.96 44.12 -22.20
N PHE A 74 3.78 44.10 -22.83
CA PHE A 74 2.65 44.96 -22.45
C PHE A 74 1.97 44.49 -21.16
N ALA A 75 1.82 43.18 -20.95
CA ALA A 75 1.25 42.62 -19.72
C ALA A 75 2.06 42.96 -18.45
N ARG A 76 3.39 43.11 -18.57
CA ARG A 76 4.29 43.47 -17.44
C ARG A 76 4.13 44.89 -16.96
N ARG A 77 3.76 45.84 -17.82
CA ARG A 77 3.57 47.24 -17.42
C ARG A 77 2.44 47.41 -16.42
N SER A 78 1.38 46.60 -16.55
CA SER A 78 0.32 46.56 -15.54
C SER A 78 0.84 46.14 -14.17
N LEU A 79 1.72 45.12 -14.11
CA LEU A 79 2.37 44.70 -12.86
C LEU A 79 3.28 45.80 -12.29
N TRP A 80 4.04 46.48 -13.14
CA TRP A 80 4.88 47.62 -12.76
C TRP A 80 4.08 48.79 -12.16
N ASP A 81 2.94 49.11 -12.76
CA ASP A 81 2.03 50.14 -12.27
C ASP A 81 1.42 49.73 -10.93
N GLN A 82 1.06 48.45 -10.75
CA GLN A 82 0.57 47.92 -9.48
C GLN A 82 1.62 48.02 -8.36
N ILE A 83 2.88 47.67 -8.63
CA ILE A 83 3.98 47.82 -7.67
C ILE A 83 4.20 49.30 -7.31
N SER A 84 4.15 50.19 -8.31
CA SER A 84 4.31 51.64 -8.11
C SER A 84 3.15 52.24 -7.29
N ASN A 85 1.91 51.82 -7.56
CA ASN A 85 0.73 52.21 -6.80
C ASN A 85 0.79 51.67 -5.36
N PHE A 86 1.29 50.46 -5.15
CA PHE A 86 1.50 49.91 -3.82
C PHE A 86 2.55 50.72 -3.05
N HIS A 87 3.68 51.05 -3.68
CA HIS A 87 4.72 51.89 -3.09
C HIS A 87 4.17 53.25 -2.65
N ALA A 88 3.40 53.94 -3.50
CA ALA A 88 2.81 55.24 -3.20
C ALA A 88 1.87 55.22 -1.98
N ASN A 89 1.23 54.08 -1.71
CA ASN A 89 0.24 53.92 -0.65
C ASN A 89 0.78 53.19 0.60
N CYS A 90 2.04 52.73 0.59
CA CYS A 90 2.62 51.90 1.66
C CYS A 90 3.79 52.59 2.37
N GLY A 91 3.54 53.14 3.56
CA GLY A 91 4.57 53.71 4.44
C GLY A 91 5.25 52.70 5.38
N LEU A 92 4.98 51.40 5.22
CA LEU A 92 5.43 50.34 6.14
C LEU A 92 6.60 49.51 5.56
N PRO A 93 7.24 48.65 6.36
CA PRO A 93 8.22 47.67 5.86
C PRO A 93 7.55 46.62 4.97
N TRP A 94 7.99 46.50 3.72
CA TRP A 94 7.45 45.51 2.80
C TRP A 94 8.51 44.90 1.88
N LEU A 95 8.18 43.72 1.36
CA LEU A 95 8.91 43.04 0.31
C LEU A 95 7.96 42.60 -0.79
N VAL A 96 8.51 42.39 -1.98
CA VAL A 96 7.82 41.77 -3.11
C VAL A 96 8.69 40.64 -3.66
N GLY A 97 8.11 39.45 -3.76
CA GLY A 97 8.83 38.25 -4.19
C GLY A 97 7.98 37.39 -5.12
N GLY A 98 8.60 36.85 -6.16
CA GLY A 98 7.88 36.08 -7.17
C GLY A 98 8.66 35.87 -8.47
N ASP A 99 7.98 35.27 -9.45
CA ASP A 99 8.46 35.16 -10.82
C ASP A 99 8.18 36.46 -11.59
N PHE A 100 9.22 37.26 -11.81
CA PHE A 100 9.10 38.52 -12.55
C PHE A 100 9.14 38.32 -14.08
N ASN A 101 9.40 37.10 -14.56
CA ASN A 101 9.51 36.74 -15.98
C ASN A 101 10.47 37.63 -16.81
N THR A 102 11.37 38.37 -16.14
CA THR A 102 12.34 39.28 -16.74
C THR A 102 13.66 39.22 -15.98
N ILE A 103 14.76 39.44 -16.70
CA ILE A 103 16.11 39.51 -16.11
C ILE A 103 16.49 40.97 -15.90
N ALA A 104 17.30 41.27 -14.89
CA ALA A 104 17.78 42.63 -14.61
C ALA A 104 19.08 42.96 -15.36
N SER A 105 19.90 41.94 -15.65
CA SER A 105 21.16 42.05 -16.39
C SER A 105 21.33 40.90 -17.39
N SER A 106 22.13 41.09 -18.44
CA SER A 106 22.43 40.03 -19.42
C SER A 106 23.12 38.82 -18.78
N ASP A 107 23.85 39.07 -17.69
CA ASP A 107 24.54 38.10 -16.86
C ASP A 107 23.61 37.15 -16.09
N GLU A 108 22.32 37.45 -16.01
CA GLU A 108 21.29 36.60 -15.42
C GLU A 108 20.69 35.60 -16.43
N ARG A 109 21.30 35.46 -17.61
CA ARG A 109 20.91 34.50 -18.65
C ARG A 109 22.11 33.69 -19.16
N LEU A 110 21.90 32.40 -19.36
CA LEU A 110 22.86 31.50 -20.02
C LEU A 110 22.15 30.74 -21.15
N GLY A 111 22.66 30.89 -22.39
CA GLY A 111 22.10 30.25 -23.59
C GLY A 111 20.88 30.97 -24.21
N GLY A 112 20.47 30.53 -25.40
CA GLY A 112 19.36 31.10 -26.17
C GLY A 112 19.69 32.41 -26.91
N ALA A 113 18.65 33.09 -27.41
CA ALA A 113 18.77 34.37 -28.13
C ALA A 113 19.13 35.55 -27.21
N ILE A 114 19.64 36.64 -27.79
CA ILE A 114 20.04 37.86 -27.06
C ILE A 114 18.84 38.41 -26.27
N PRO A 115 18.99 38.69 -24.95
CA PRO A 115 17.91 39.26 -24.16
C PRO A 115 17.50 40.67 -24.61
N CYS A 116 16.22 40.99 -24.44
CA CYS A 116 15.66 42.29 -24.82
C CYS A 116 16.03 43.37 -23.80
N TYR A 117 16.87 44.34 -24.22
CA TYR A 117 17.34 45.43 -23.34
C TYR A 117 16.20 46.30 -22.81
N ASN A 118 15.20 46.63 -23.63
CA ASN A 118 14.06 47.47 -23.21
C ASN A 118 13.28 46.84 -22.05
N SER A 119 13.11 45.51 -22.05
CA SER A 119 12.44 44.80 -20.95
C SER A 119 13.27 44.77 -19.66
N MET A 120 14.59 44.85 -19.78
CA MET A 120 15.50 44.93 -18.62
C MET A 120 15.50 46.36 -18.06
N GLU A 121 15.51 47.36 -18.95
CA GLU A 121 15.46 48.77 -18.59
C GLU A 121 14.13 49.14 -17.91
N ASP A 122 12.99 48.72 -18.48
CA ASP A 122 11.67 48.91 -17.88
C ASP A 122 11.61 48.27 -16.47
N PHE A 123 12.22 47.09 -16.29
CA PHE A 123 12.26 46.44 -14.98
C PHE A 123 13.13 47.20 -13.97
N ASN A 124 14.36 47.56 -14.34
CA ASN A 124 15.28 48.30 -13.49
C ASN A 124 14.72 49.70 -13.14
N LYS A 125 13.96 50.31 -14.04
CA LYS A 125 13.26 51.58 -13.81
C LYS A 125 12.20 51.48 -12.72
N VAL A 126 11.47 50.37 -12.66
CA VAL A 126 10.43 50.17 -11.62
C VAL A 126 11.06 49.87 -10.27
N ILE A 127 12.12 49.06 -10.25
CA ILE A 127 12.92 48.80 -9.04
C ILE A 127 13.43 50.11 -8.45
N SER A 128 14.03 50.97 -9.28
CA SER A 128 14.54 52.27 -8.84
C SER A 128 13.43 53.24 -8.44
N ASN A 129 12.36 53.37 -9.22
CA ASN A 129 11.24 54.26 -8.90
C ASN A 129 10.51 53.89 -7.59
N CYS A 130 10.50 52.61 -7.23
CA CYS A 130 9.85 52.13 -6.01
C CYS A 130 10.82 52.02 -4.81
N ASN A 131 12.07 52.49 -4.95
CA ASN A 131 13.14 52.33 -3.95
C ASN A 131 13.27 50.89 -3.43
N LEU A 132 13.20 49.94 -4.36
CA LEU A 132 13.34 48.51 -4.09
C LEU A 132 14.80 48.09 -4.25
N ILE A 133 15.25 47.22 -3.36
CA ILE A 133 16.63 46.76 -3.26
C ILE A 133 16.68 45.24 -3.39
N ASP A 134 17.47 44.74 -4.37
CA ASP A 134 17.88 43.34 -4.44
C ASP A 134 19.13 43.14 -3.56
N ILE A 135 18.96 42.51 -2.41
CA ILE A 135 20.06 42.25 -1.46
C ILE A 135 20.96 41.08 -1.86
N GLY A 136 20.73 40.49 -3.04
CA GLY A 136 21.46 39.33 -3.53
C GLY A 136 20.99 38.02 -2.89
N PHE A 137 21.69 36.94 -3.22
CA PHE A 137 21.31 35.58 -2.83
C PHE A 137 22.51 34.69 -2.56
N SER A 138 22.26 33.54 -1.94
CA SER A 138 23.21 32.43 -1.81
C SER A 138 22.61 31.16 -2.41
N GLY A 139 23.45 30.27 -2.96
CA GLY A 139 23.01 29.09 -3.69
C GLY A 139 23.19 29.25 -5.21
N GLU A 140 22.34 28.56 -5.99
CA GLU A 140 22.46 28.48 -7.44
C GLU A 140 22.15 29.81 -8.15
N ARG A 141 22.91 30.17 -9.20
CA ARG A 141 22.83 31.50 -9.87
C ARG A 141 21.51 31.73 -10.61
N PHE A 142 21.01 30.70 -11.28
CA PHE A 142 19.78 30.76 -12.07
C PHE A 142 18.66 30.15 -11.25
N THR A 143 17.45 30.70 -11.34
CA THR A 143 16.28 30.15 -10.64
C THR A 143 15.44 29.29 -11.57
N TRP A 144 15.52 29.51 -12.88
CA TRP A 144 14.75 28.82 -13.90
C TRP A 144 15.63 28.18 -14.98
N HIS A 145 15.22 27.03 -15.54
CA HIS A 145 15.83 26.51 -16.75
C HIS A 145 14.91 25.68 -17.64
N ARG A 146 15.17 25.72 -18.95
CA ARG A 146 14.53 24.85 -19.96
C ARG A 146 15.51 24.46 -21.05
N GLY A 147 15.89 23.17 -21.07
CA GLY A 147 16.89 22.68 -22.01
C GLY A 147 18.27 23.30 -21.76
N HIS A 148 18.77 24.08 -22.72
CA HIS A 148 20.05 24.81 -22.63
C HIS A 148 19.89 26.27 -22.17
N LEU A 149 18.67 26.75 -21.97
CA LEU A 149 18.39 28.10 -21.53
C LEU A 149 18.23 28.13 -20.01
N TRP A 150 19.01 28.98 -19.34
CA TRP A 150 18.95 29.21 -17.89
C TRP A 150 18.77 30.70 -17.62
N GLN A 151 17.90 31.05 -16.67
CA GLN A 151 17.59 32.44 -16.31
C GLN A 151 17.35 32.60 -14.82
N ARG A 152 17.64 33.79 -14.26
CA ARG A 152 17.16 34.20 -12.94
C ARG A 152 15.87 35.03 -13.12
N LEU A 153 14.73 34.36 -12.99
CA LEU A 153 13.41 34.99 -13.17
C LEU A 153 12.76 35.28 -11.81
N ASP A 154 12.93 34.36 -10.87
CA ASP A 154 12.43 34.44 -9.51
C ASP A 154 13.38 35.28 -8.65
N ARG A 155 12.84 36.30 -7.95
CA ARG A 155 13.63 37.10 -7.00
C ARG A 155 12.75 37.70 -5.92
N VAL A 156 13.39 38.32 -4.93
CA VAL A 156 12.73 39.05 -3.84
C VAL A 156 13.40 40.41 -3.70
N LEU A 157 12.59 41.46 -3.67
CA LEU A 157 13.00 42.84 -3.56
C LEU A 157 12.43 43.45 -2.28
N PHE A 158 13.20 44.32 -1.63
CA PHE A 158 12.88 44.88 -0.32
C PHE A 158 12.87 46.40 -0.38
N ASN A 159 11.96 47.06 0.35
CA ASN A 159 12.06 48.50 0.54
C ASN A 159 13.05 48.85 1.66
N GLU A 160 13.49 50.11 1.72
CA GLU A 160 14.42 50.58 2.76
C GLU A 160 13.89 50.39 4.19
N ASN A 161 12.58 50.58 4.39
CA ASN A 161 11.94 50.37 5.70
C ASN A 161 12.05 48.91 6.18
N TRP A 162 12.05 47.93 5.28
CA TRP A 162 12.31 46.53 5.62
C TRP A 162 13.73 46.32 6.12
N LEU A 163 14.72 46.84 5.40
CA LEU A 163 16.12 46.68 5.73
C LEU A 163 16.50 47.37 7.05
N ASN A 164 15.88 48.52 7.35
CA ASN A 164 16.11 49.24 8.60
C ASN A 164 15.51 48.53 9.83
N ASN A 165 14.42 47.79 9.66
CA ASN A 165 13.74 47.10 10.76
C ASN A 165 14.21 45.67 10.98
N CYS A 166 14.77 45.02 9.95
CA CYS A 166 15.31 43.67 10.03
C CYS A 166 16.85 43.69 10.19
N GLY A 167 17.35 43.32 11.37
CA GLY A 167 18.79 43.31 11.69
C GLY A 167 19.64 42.34 10.88
N CYS A 168 19.02 41.33 10.28
CA CYS A 168 19.64 40.54 9.22
C CYS A 168 18.56 40.00 8.29
N THR A 169 18.74 40.13 6.97
CA THR A 169 17.89 39.50 5.95
C THR A 169 18.80 38.73 4.99
N LYS A 170 18.45 37.48 4.66
CA LYS A 170 19.21 36.63 3.74
C LYS A 170 18.28 35.87 2.81
N VAL A 171 18.59 35.89 1.51
CA VAL A 171 17.89 35.11 0.49
C VAL A 171 18.75 33.91 0.07
N VAL A 172 18.12 32.74 -0.05
CA VAL A 172 18.76 31.48 -0.45
C VAL A 172 17.95 30.85 -1.57
N HIS A 173 18.58 30.59 -2.72
CA HIS A 173 18.00 29.74 -3.76
C HIS A 173 18.20 28.28 -3.38
N LEU A 174 17.11 27.54 -3.19
CA LEU A 174 17.14 26.12 -2.84
C LEU A 174 17.29 25.24 -4.09
N SER A 175 17.75 24.00 -3.89
CA SER A 175 17.89 23.03 -4.98
C SER A 175 16.56 22.77 -5.68
N ARG A 176 16.57 22.79 -7.01
CA ARG A 176 15.39 22.59 -7.87
C ARG A 176 14.81 21.19 -7.78
N THR A 177 15.65 20.20 -7.45
CA THR A 177 15.34 18.77 -7.39
C THR A 177 14.65 18.22 -8.66
N LEU A 178 13.33 18.41 -8.82
CA LEU A 178 12.50 17.95 -9.94
C LEU A 178 11.72 19.07 -10.66
N SER A 179 11.75 20.31 -10.16
CA SER A 179 11.10 21.48 -10.78
C SER A 179 12.04 22.16 -11.77
N ASP A 180 11.48 22.91 -12.72
CA ASP A 180 12.20 23.87 -13.56
C ASP A 180 12.42 25.22 -12.88
N HIS A 181 11.76 25.50 -11.74
CA HIS A 181 11.99 26.66 -10.86
C HIS A 181 12.69 26.26 -9.55
N SER A 182 13.42 27.22 -8.97
CA SER A 182 14.15 27.05 -7.72
C SER A 182 13.36 27.72 -6.59
N PRO A 183 12.97 26.99 -5.52
CA PRO A 183 12.32 27.62 -4.38
C PRO A 183 13.22 28.67 -3.74
N ILE A 184 12.64 29.79 -3.28
CA ILE A 184 13.39 30.87 -2.64
C ILE A 184 13.10 30.87 -1.14
N LEU A 185 14.15 30.78 -0.32
CA LEU A 185 14.08 30.87 1.13
C LEU A 185 14.58 32.24 1.59
N ILE A 186 13.71 33.00 2.26
CA ILE A 186 14.02 34.27 2.91
C ILE A 186 14.16 34.02 4.40
N LYS A 187 15.29 34.42 4.99
CA LYS A 187 15.52 34.38 6.44
C LYS A 187 15.69 35.79 6.97
N PHE A 188 15.03 36.13 8.08
CA PHE A 188 15.17 37.46 8.68
C PHE A 188 14.98 37.46 10.21
N CYS A 189 15.55 38.49 10.85
CA CYS A 189 15.43 38.76 12.28
C CYS A 189 15.09 40.25 12.50
N PHE A 190 14.17 40.55 13.41
CA PHE A 190 13.83 41.94 13.78
C PHE A 190 14.81 42.50 14.81
N ASN A 191 15.07 43.81 14.75
CA ASN A 191 16.04 44.49 15.61
C ASN A 191 15.66 44.56 17.11
N ASN A 192 14.48 44.07 17.50
CA ASN A 192 14.10 43.97 18.91
C ASN A 192 13.37 42.65 19.13
N ILE A 193 13.98 41.73 19.88
CA ILE A 193 13.38 40.74 20.80
C ILE A 193 14.51 39.84 21.32
N GLY A 194 15.04 40.19 22.50
CA GLY A 194 15.97 39.34 23.26
C GLY A 194 15.24 38.37 24.17
N TYR A 195 14.39 37.48 23.63
CA TYR A 195 13.78 36.41 24.43
C TYR A 195 14.59 35.11 24.28
N PRO A 196 14.86 34.39 25.40
CA PRO A 196 15.46 33.07 25.32
C PRO A 196 14.53 32.11 24.56
N PRO A 197 15.08 31.22 23.72
CA PRO A 197 14.25 30.42 22.85
C PRO A 197 13.38 29.41 23.60
N ASN A 198 12.13 29.28 23.16
CA ASN A 198 11.20 28.28 23.68
C ASN A 198 11.70 26.87 23.36
N PHE A 199 11.63 25.97 24.34
CA PHE A 199 11.97 24.57 24.12
C PHE A 199 11.00 23.94 23.12
N ARG A 200 11.50 23.59 21.93
CA ARG A 200 10.78 22.87 20.87
C ARG A 200 11.53 21.57 20.56
N PHE A 201 10.78 20.52 20.21
CA PHE A 201 11.34 19.24 19.80
C PHE A 201 10.53 18.64 18.65
N GLN A 202 11.09 17.63 17.98
CA GLN A 202 10.49 17.04 16.77
C GLN A 202 9.28 16.17 17.11
N ASN A 203 8.16 16.37 16.42
CA ASN A 203 6.92 15.59 16.63
C ASN A 203 7.11 14.07 16.48
N MET A 204 8.07 13.62 15.66
CA MET A 204 8.37 12.20 15.51
C MET A 204 8.83 11.52 16.80
N TRP A 205 9.37 12.27 17.76
CA TRP A 205 9.76 11.72 19.06
C TRP A 205 8.55 11.14 19.81
N LEU A 206 7.37 11.77 19.66
CA LEU A 206 6.11 11.31 20.28
C LEU A 206 5.66 9.93 19.80
N LEU A 207 6.07 9.54 18.59
CA LEU A 207 5.71 8.26 17.97
C LEU A 207 6.64 7.12 18.37
N HIS A 208 7.78 7.43 19.00
CA HIS A 208 8.75 6.41 19.40
C HIS A 208 8.35 5.79 20.74
N ASN A 209 8.32 4.45 20.79
CA ASN A 209 7.85 3.67 21.94
C ASN A 209 8.55 4.04 23.27
N SER A 210 9.86 4.33 23.26
CA SER A 210 10.63 4.67 24.46
C SER A 210 10.53 6.15 24.89
N PHE A 211 9.96 7.04 24.08
CA PHE A 211 9.92 8.48 24.39
C PHE A 211 9.17 8.77 25.69
N LYS A 212 7.96 8.20 25.84
CA LYS A 212 7.11 8.40 27.02
C LYS A 212 7.80 7.88 28.29
N GLU A 213 8.56 6.80 28.18
CA GLU A 213 9.29 6.20 29.29
C GLU A 213 10.48 7.07 29.72
N VAL A 214 11.25 7.61 28.76
CA VAL A 214 12.37 8.54 29.03
C VAL A 214 11.89 9.81 29.73
N VAL A 215 10.77 10.39 29.27
CA VAL A 215 10.17 11.56 29.92
C VAL A 215 9.72 11.21 31.35
N LYS A 216 9.07 10.06 31.53
CA LYS A 216 8.59 9.58 32.84
C LYS A 216 9.75 9.39 33.81
N GLN A 217 10.80 8.67 33.42
CA GLN A 217 11.98 8.42 34.25
C GLN A 217 12.67 9.73 34.66
N ASN A 218 12.85 10.67 33.72
CA ASN A 218 13.41 11.98 34.04
C ASN A 218 12.50 12.81 34.97
N TRP A 219 11.18 12.67 34.83
CA TRP A 219 10.23 13.39 35.70
C TRP A 219 10.31 12.93 37.15
N PHE A 220 10.51 11.63 37.40
CA PHE A 220 10.60 11.06 38.74
C PHE A 220 12.01 11.09 39.36
N ALA A 221 13.05 11.36 38.57
CA ALA A 221 14.41 11.43 39.10
C ALA A 221 14.59 12.56 40.15
N PRO A 222 15.34 12.33 41.24
CA PRO A 222 15.53 13.31 42.32
C PRO A 222 16.32 14.54 41.86
N LEU A 223 16.06 15.70 42.45
CA LEU A 223 16.86 16.91 42.25
C LEU A 223 17.88 17.05 43.40
N PHE A 224 19.16 17.17 43.07
CA PHE A 224 20.25 17.38 44.04
C PHE A 224 20.14 18.77 44.70
N PRO A 225 20.52 18.96 45.99
CA PRO A 225 21.10 17.97 46.92
C PRO A 225 20.10 17.05 47.64
N ASP A 226 18.86 17.47 47.80
CA ASP A 226 17.95 16.90 48.81
C ASP A 226 16.47 16.96 48.40
N ASN A 227 16.17 17.23 47.13
CA ASN A 227 14.81 17.35 46.61
C ASN A 227 13.95 18.44 47.32
N SER A 228 14.55 19.31 48.12
CA SER A 228 13.90 20.38 48.92
C SER A 228 13.36 21.53 48.06
N ILE A 229 13.75 21.59 46.78
CA ILE A 229 13.31 22.62 45.84
C ILE A 229 11.83 22.41 45.50
N VAL A 230 11.02 23.41 45.81
CA VAL A 230 9.56 23.45 45.60
C VAL A 230 9.16 24.55 44.61
N GLY A 231 7.90 24.52 44.17
CA GLY A 231 7.31 25.54 43.29
C GLY A 231 7.92 25.58 41.87
N MET A 232 7.90 26.76 41.24
CA MET A 232 8.34 26.94 39.85
C MET A 232 9.82 26.64 39.62
N LYS A 233 10.67 26.81 40.62
CA LYS A 233 12.10 26.48 40.53
C LYS A 233 12.31 24.97 40.32
N ARG A 234 11.50 24.13 40.97
CA ARG A 234 11.50 22.67 40.79
C ARG A 234 11.10 22.31 39.37
N PHE A 235 10.02 22.92 38.88
CA PHE A 235 9.50 22.71 37.53
C PHE A 235 10.53 23.07 36.47
N TRP A 236 11.14 24.26 36.57
CA TRP A 236 12.18 24.71 35.64
C TRP A 236 13.41 23.79 35.63
N LEU A 237 13.89 23.35 36.79
CA LEU A 237 15.03 22.42 36.87
C LEU A 237 14.72 21.05 36.25
N LYS A 238 13.51 20.53 36.44
CA LYS A 238 13.06 19.29 35.80
C LYS A 238 13.02 19.43 34.27
N LEU A 239 12.52 20.54 33.75
CA LEU A 239 12.52 20.84 32.31
C LEU A 239 13.94 21.02 31.76
N LYS A 240 14.82 21.72 32.49
CA LYS A 240 16.23 21.90 32.12
C LYS A 240 16.96 20.56 32.00
N ARG A 241 16.72 19.65 32.95
CA ARG A 241 17.28 18.28 32.89
C ARG A 241 16.64 17.47 31.76
N LEU A 242 15.32 17.58 31.57
CA LEU A 242 14.61 16.89 30.49
C LEU A 242 15.20 17.23 29.12
N LYS A 243 15.50 18.50 28.88
CA LYS A 243 16.17 18.98 27.66
C LYS A 243 17.50 18.25 27.41
N LEU A 244 18.34 18.10 28.43
CA LEU A 244 19.62 17.40 28.31
C LEU A 244 19.45 15.90 28.03
N VAL A 245 18.53 15.24 28.73
CA VAL A 245 18.23 13.82 28.57
C VAL A 245 17.68 13.53 27.17
N LEU A 246 16.75 14.36 26.69
CA LEU A 246 16.17 14.20 25.35
C LEU A 246 17.21 14.44 24.25
N ASN A 247 18.14 15.37 24.43
CA ASN A 247 19.25 15.58 23.49
C ASN A 247 20.14 14.34 23.39
N TRP A 248 20.54 13.76 24.53
CA TRP A 248 21.32 12.52 24.56
C TRP A 248 20.55 11.35 23.95
N TRP A 249 19.26 11.22 24.27
CA TRP A 249 18.41 10.16 23.76
C TRP A 249 18.23 10.25 22.24
N ASN A 250 18.00 11.45 21.70
CA ASN A 250 17.87 11.67 20.26
C ASN A 250 19.14 11.26 19.50
N HIS A 251 20.31 11.63 20.02
CA HIS A 251 21.58 11.26 19.41
C HIS A 251 21.80 9.74 19.34
N ASN A 252 21.37 9.00 20.37
CA ASN A 252 21.56 7.55 20.43
C ASN A 252 20.48 6.75 19.70
N VAL A 253 19.23 7.22 19.71
CA VAL A 253 18.09 6.52 19.11
C VAL A 253 17.94 6.83 17.62
N PHE A 254 17.95 8.11 17.23
CA PHE A 254 17.72 8.53 15.85
C PHE A 254 19.02 8.78 15.06
N LYS A 255 20.17 8.85 15.74
CA LYS A 255 21.48 9.18 15.16
C LYS A 255 21.47 10.55 14.44
N ASN A 256 22.52 10.81 13.67
CA ASN A 256 22.80 12.03 12.91
C ASN A 256 21.85 12.27 11.72
N LEU A 257 20.55 12.39 11.99
CA LEU A 257 19.50 12.56 10.98
C LEU A 257 19.70 13.86 10.18
N PHE A 258 20.09 14.94 10.85
CA PHE A 258 20.40 16.23 10.24
C PHE A 258 21.70 16.19 9.42
N THR A 259 22.73 15.51 9.91
CA THR A 259 24.00 15.37 9.17
C THR A 259 23.82 14.52 7.92
N ASN A 260 22.98 13.49 7.97
CA ASN A 260 22.61 12.69 6.81
C ASN A 260 21.79 13.51 5.79
N LEU A 261 20.89 14.37 6.26
CA LEU A 261 20.14 15.30 5.42
C LEU A 261 21.08 16.29 4.73
N ILE A 262 21.96 16.96 5.48
CA ILE A 262 22.97 17.89 4.97
C ILE A 262 23.91 17.20 3.98
N ASN A 263 24.35 15.97 4.28
CA ASN A 263 25.20 15.20 3.37
C ASN A 263 24.47 14.79 2.09
N ALA A 264 23.15 14.57 2.14
CA ALA A 264 22.33 14.30 0.97
C ALA A 264 22.12 15.58 0.14
N GLU A 265 21.80 16.71 0.78
CA GLU A 265 21.67 18.02 0.14
C GLU A 265 22.98 18.46 -0.54
N ASN A 266 24.11 18.33 0.15
CA ASN A 266 25.43 18.64 -0.42
C ASN A 266 25.76 17.79 -1.64
N LYS A 267 25.33 16.52 -1.67
CA LYS A 267 25.49 15.66 -2.86
C LYS A 267 24.61 16.10 -4.01
N VAL A 268 23.37 16.54 -3.74
CA VAL A 268 22.47 17.07 -4.78
C VAL A 268 23.04 18.36 -5.35
N ASN A 269 23.44 19.30 -4.49
CA ASN A 269 24.04 20.58 -4.90
C ASN A 269 25.31 20.33 -5.76
N ALA A 270 26.20 19.42 -5.35
CA ALA A 270 27.40 19.10 -6.11
C ALA A 270 27.09 18.53 -7.52
N ILE A 271 26.07 17.67 -7.65
CA ILE A 271 25.63 17.12 -8.94
C ILE A 271 24.99 18.22 -9.81
N GLU A 272 24.21 19.12 -9.20
CA GLU A 272 23.61 20.26 -9.91
C GLU A 272 24.67 21.24 -10.42
N SER A 273 25.67 21.59 -9.61
CA SER A 273 26.79 22.44 -10.04
C SER A 273 27.62 21.78 -11.15
N GLN A 274 27.87 20.46 -11.09
CA GLN A 274 28.52 19.72 -12.19
C GLN A 274 27.70 19.77 -13.48
N CYS A 275 26.37 19.65 -13.39
CA CYS A 275 25.47 19.73 -14.54
C CYS A 275 25.44 21.10 -15.24
N GLN A 276 25.87 22.18 -14.56
CA GLN A 276 26.01 23.51 -15.17
C GLN A 276 27.29 23.67 -15.97
N THR A 277 28.33 22.90 -15.63
CA THR A 277 29.66 23.00 -16.28
C THR A 277 29.82 22.12 -17.52
N VAL A 278 29.05 21.02 -17.64
CA VAL A 278 29.07 20.13 -18.81
C VAL A 278 27.64 19.74 -19.20
N PRO A 279 27.08 20.26 -20.31
CA PRO A 279 25.76 19.87 -20.78
C PRO A 279 25.84 18.48 -21.44
N SER A 280 25.84 17.40 -20.65
CA SER A 280 25.89 16.03 -21.19
C SER A 280 24.54 15.58 -21.75
N GLU A 281 24.55 14.97 -22.94
CA GLU A 281 23.42 14.51 -23.78
C GLU A 281 22.58 13.33 -23.21
N GLY A 282 22.74 12.95 -21.95
CA GLY A 282 21.97 11.86 -21.34
C GLY A 282 20.59 12.32 -20.84
N ARG A 283 19.51 11.56 -21.13
CA ARG A 283 18.18 11.81 -20.54
C ARG A 283 18.25 11.70 -19.01
N LYS A 284 18.33 12.84 -18.31
CA LYS A 284 18.47 13.04 -16.86
C LYS A 284 17.61 12.11 -15.95
N LYS A 285 16.51 11.54 -16.47
CA LYS A 285 15.57 10.66 -15.77
C LYS A 285 16.12 9.26 -15.41
N SER A 286 17.12 8.73 -16.12
CA SER A 286 17.69 7.41 -15.80
C SER A 286 18.72 7.46 -14.67
N LEU A 287 19.39 8.60 -14.48
CA LEU A 287 20.43 8.80 -13.46
C LEU A 287 19.90 8.58 -12.03
N LEU A 288 18.65 9.00 -11.78
CA LEU A 288 17.97 8.80 -10.48
C LEU A 288 17.89 7.33 -10.05
N PHE A 289 17.93 6.40 -11.02
CA PHE A 289 17.85 4.97 -10.76
C PHE A 289 19.22 4.27 -10.77
N ASP A 290 20.32 4.97 -11.06
CA ASP A 290 21.64 4.35 -11.09
C ASP A 290 22.10 3.89 -9.69
N GLY A 291 21.72 4.60 -8.63
CA GLY A 291 21.94 4.14 -7.24
C GLY A 291 21.19 2.83 -6.92
N LEU A 292 19.96 2.70 -7.41
CA LEU A 292 19.17 1.47 -7.29
C LEU A 292 19.78 0.32 -8.09
N ILE A 293 20.22 0.60 -9.33
CA ILE A 293 20.86 -0.39 -10.20
C ILE A 293 22.20 -0.84 -9.60
N SER A 294 22.98 0.10 -9.03
CA SER A 294 24.21 -0.21 -8.31
C SER A 294 23.94 -1.12 -7.11
N SER A 295 22.87 -0.86 -6.36
CA SER A 295 22.46 -1.70 -5.23
C SER A 295 22.07 -3.12 -5.64
N LEU A 296 21.33 -3.27 -6.74
CA LEU A 296 21.02 -4.58 -7.34
C LEU A 296 22.31 -5.31 -7.74
N ASN A 297 23.21 -4.64 -8.47
CA ASN A 297 24.46 -5.23 -8.90
C ASN A 297 25.36 -5.63 -7.73
N LYS A 298 25.46 -4.82 -6.67
CA LYS A 298 26.22 -5.16 -5.46
C LYS A 298 25.70 -6.43 -4.80
N LYS A 299 24.38 -6.60 -4.68
CA LYS A 299 23.78 -7.84 -4.15
C LYS A 299 24.10 -9.04 -5.03
N LEU A 300 24.03 -8.87 -6.36
CA LEU A 300 24.39 -9.94 -7.28
C LEU A 300 25.86 -10.34 -7.16
N MET A 301 26.79 -9.39 -7.09
CA MET A 301 28.22 -9.68 -6.94
C MET A 301 28.54 -10.40 -5.63
N SER A 302 27.76 -10.17 -4.57
CA SER A 302 27.93 -10.87 -3.28
C SER A 302 27.49 -12.33 -3.30
N TRP A 303 26.72 -12.75 -4.31
CA TRP A 303 26.22 -14.12 -4.39
C TRP A 303 27.06 -14.94 -5.37
N ASP A 304 27.70 -15.99 -4.85
CA ASP A 304 28.32 -16.97 -5.72
C ASP A 304 27.24 -17.85 -6.39
N SER A 305 26.96 -17.55 -7.66
CA SER A 305 25.93 -18.26 -8.41
C SER A 305 26.32 -19.68 -8.82
N ASN A 306 27.58 -20.09 -8.64
CA ASN A 306 28.04 -21.42 -8.98
C ASN A 306 27.43 -22.48 -8.06
N PHE A 307 27.07 -22.10 -6.83
CA PHE A 307 26.46 -22.98 -5.84
C PHE A 307 24.92 -22.89 -5.77
N LEU A 308 24.32 -21.95 -6.50
CA LEU A 308 22.87 -21.70 -6.44
C LEU A 308 22.11 -22.45 -7.54
N SER A 309 21.25 -23.36 -7.11
CA SER A 309 20.24 -24.00 -7.97
C SER A 309 19.24 -22.97 -8.52
N PHE A 310 18.51 -23.31 -9.59
CA PHE A 310 17.44 -22.46 -10.13
C PHE A 310 16.37 -22.13 -9.07
N GLY A 311 16.05 -23.07 -8.17
CA GLY A 311 15.14 -22.82 -7.05
C GLY A 311 15.72 -21.80 -6.07
N GLY A 312 16.99 -21.93 -5.69
CA GLY A 312 17.66 -20.96 -4.81
C GLY A 312 17.73 -19.55 -5.43
N ARG A 313 18.04 -19.45 -6.74
CA ARG A 313 18.03 -18.18 -7.48
C ARG A 313 16.63 -17.55 -7.50
N LEU A 314 15.58 -18.34 -7.75
CA LEU A 314 14.20 -17.84 -7.72
C LEU A 314 13.82 -17.31 -6.33
N THR A 315 14.19 -18.02 -5.28
CA THR A 315 13.96 -17.58 -3.90
C THR A 315 14.61 -16.22 -3.63
N LEU A 316 15.88 -16.03 -4.01
CA LEU A 316 16.59 -14.75 -3.86
C LEU A 316 16.00 -13.63 -4.71
N ILE A 317 15.53 -13.94 -5.93
CA ILE A 317 14.84 -12.96 -6.76
C ILE A 317 13.59 -12.46 -6.04
N LYS A 318 12.75 -13.38 -5.54
CA LYS A 318 11.49 -13.04 -4.86
C LYS A 318 11.71 -12.26 -3.57
N SER A 319 12.64 -12.69 -2.73
CA SER A 319 12.83 -12.10 -1.40
C SER A 319 13.68 -10.84 -1.41
N VAL A 320 14.64 -10.71 -2.33
CA VAL A 320 15.63 -9.63 -2.34
C VAL A 320 15.55 -8.76 -3.58
N LEU A 321 15.69 -9.31 -4.79
CA LEU A 321 15.82 -8.47 -5.99
C LEU A 321 14.51 -7.75 -6.34
N CYS A 322 13.37 -8.39 -6.16
CA CYS A 322 12.06 -7.79 -6.38
C CYS A 322 11.67 -6.78 -5.29
N SER A 323 12.27 -6.82 -4.10
CA SER A 323 11.95 -5.90 -3.00
C SER A 323 12.75 -4.59 -3.05
N ILE A 324 13.97 -4.60 -3.60
CA ILE A 324 14.83 -3.41 -3.72
C ILE A 324 14.13 -2.23 -4.46
N PRO A 325 13.45 -2.43 -5.62
CA PRO A 325 12.83 -1.32 -6.34
C PRO A 325 11.52 -0.81 -5.72
N VAL A 326 10.92 -1.54 -4.79
CA VAL A 326 9.55 -1.27 -4.28
C VAL A 326 9.43 0.12 -3.69
N TYR A 327 10.37 0.53 -2.83
CA TYR A 327 10.32 1.84 -2.18
C TYR A 327 10.46 2.97 -3.20
N SER A 328 11.44 2.88 -4.10
CA SER A 328 11.66 3.89 -5.12
C SER A 328 10.50 3.99 -6.12
N PHE A 329 9.82 2.90 -6.45
CA PHE A 329 8.70 2.91 -7.41
C PHE A 329 7.39 3.44 -6.83
N GLN A 330 7.26 3.49 -5.50
CA GLN A 330 6.14 4.16 -4.84
C GLN A 330 6.19 5.67 -5.08
N THR A 331 7.38 6.27 -5.00
CA THR A 331 7.57 7.72 -5.11
C THR A 331 7.93 8.15 -6.54
N LEU A 332 8.85 7.44 -7.18
CA LEU A 332 9.34 7.74 -8.52
C LEU A 332 8.63 6.91 -9.58
N PHE A 333 8.43 7.50 -10.76
CA PHE A 333 7.86 6.81 -11.92
C PHE A 333 9.00 6.39 -12.88
N PRO A 334 9.42 5.11 -12.87
CA PRO A 334 10.52 4.65 -13.72
C PRO A 334 10.12 4.65 -15.20
N THR A 335 11.05 5.07 -16.06
CA THR A 335 10.87 4.98 -17.52
C THR A 335 10.91 3.53 -17.98
N LEU A 336 10.40 3.26 -19.19
CA LEU A 336 10.48 1.93 -19.81
C LEU A 336 11.93 1.42 -19.83
N THR A 337 12.90 2.28 -20.19
CA THR A 337 14.33 1.95 -20.23
C THR A 337 14.85 1.44 -18.87
N VAL A 338 14.47 2.09 -17.77
CA VAL A 338 14.87 1.69 -16.41
C VAL A 338 14.28 0.33 -16.06
N ARG A 339 12.98 0.13 -16.32
CA ARG A 339 12.31 -1.16 -16.07
C ARG A 339 12.96 -2.29 -16.88
N THR A 340 13.21 -2.07 -18.17
CA THR A 340 13.89 -3.06 -19.03
C THR A 340 15.30 -3.35 -18.53
N ARG A 341 16.06 -2.35 -18.07
CA ARG A 341 17.42 -2.55 -17.52
C ARG A 341 17.39 -3.41 -16.25
N ILE A 342 16.49 -3.13 -15.31
CA ILE A 342 16.31 -3.94 -14.09
C ILE A 342 15.83 -5.36 -14.45
N GLY A 343 14.85 -5.49 -15.34
CA GLY A 343 14.35 -6.78 -15.82
C GLY A 343 15.45 -7.64 -16.45
N ARG A 344 16.35 -7.04 -17.26
CA ARG A 344 17.51 -7.74 -17.83
C ARG A 344 18.49 -8.23 -16.76
N ILE A 345 18.73 -7.45 -15.71
CA ILE A 345 19.59 -7.83 -14.58
C ILE A 345 19.00 -9.07 -13.87
N ILE A 346 17.71 -9.04 -13.55
CA ILE A 346 17.01 -10.16 -12.91
C ILE A 346 17.02 -11.40 -13.83
N ASN A 347 16.70 -11.23 -15.11
CA ASN A 347 16.68 -12.33 -16.08
C ASN A 347 18.06 -12.99 -16.22
N ARG A 348 19.12 -12.18 -16.27
CA ARG A 348 20.51 -12.65 -16.33
C ARG A 348 20.86 -13.46 -15.09
N PHE A 349 20.52 -12.97 -13.90
CA PHE A 349 20.77 -13.72 -12.68
C PHE A 349 20.02 -15.06 -12.65
N PHE A 350 18.76 -15.09 -13.07
CA PHE A 350 17.98 -16.33 -13.11
C PHE A 350 18.62 -17.39 -14.03
N TRP A 351 18.89 -17.04 -15.29
CA TRP A 351 19.39 -18.00 -16.28
C TRP A 351 20.90 -18.26 -16.21
N LYS A 352 21.71 -17.20 -16.13
CA LYS A 352 23.17 -17.30 -16.17
C LYS A 352 23.77 -17.47 -14.77
N GLY A 353 23.20 -16.79 -13.78
CA GLY A 353 23.88 -16.54 -12.51
C GLY A 353 24.85 -15.35 -12.65
N THR A 354 25.90 -15.35 -11.86
CA THR A 354 27.06 -14.44 -11.87
C THR A 354 28.24 -14.98 -12.67
N SER A 355 28.23 -16.25 -13.10
CA SER A 355 29.27 -16.81 -13.96
C SER A 355 29.27 -16.17 -15.36
N ASN A 356 30.44 -15.85 -15.91
CA ASN A 356 30.61 -15.26 -17.24
C ASN A 356 30.29 -16.21 -18.42
N ASN A 357 29.87 -17.46 -18.15
CA ASN A 357 29.58 -18.42 -19.21
C ASN A 357 28.38 -18.00 -20.06
N ASN A 358 28.45 -18.30 -21.36
CA ASN A 358 27.38 -18.10 -22.32
C ASN A 358 26.25 -19.14 -22.16
N LYS A 359 25.53 -19.08 -21.03
CA LYS A 359 24.29 -19.85 -20.83
C LYS A 359 23.13 -19.24 -21.62
N ILE A 360 22.23 -20.09 -22.11
CA ILE A 360 21.08 -19.71 -22.93
C ILE A 360 20.07 -18.91 -22.09
N HIS A 361 19.60 -17.78 -22.64
CA HIS A 361 18.40 -17.09 -22.15
C HIS A 361 17.17 -17.66 -22.84
N TRP A 362 16.29 -18.29 -22.07
CA TRP A 362 15.17 -19.05 -22.65
C TRP A 362 14.00 -18.16 -23.03
N THR A 363 13.72 -17.12 -22.24
CA THR A 363 12.62 -16.17 -22.44
C THR A 363 12.92 -14.82 -21.77
N VAL A 364 12.11 -13.80 -22.08
CA VAL A 364 12.16 -12.46 -21.46
C VAL A 364 11.54 -12.53 -20.06
N TRP A 365 12.05 -11.71 -19.12
CA TRP A 365 11.62 -11.77 -17.71
C TRP A 365 10.12 -11.53 -17.50
N ASP A 366 9.51 -10.65 -18.29
CA ASP A 366 8.08 -10.35 -18.16
C ASP A 366 7.21 -11.59 -18.45
N ASN A 367 7.65 -12.50 -19.33
CA ASN A 367 6.98 -13.78 -19.58
C ASN A 367 7.09 -14.76 -18.40
N CYS A 368 8.07 -14.58 -17.53
CA CYS A 368 8.23 -15.34 -16.30
C CYS A 368 7.41 -14.77 -15.13
N CYS A 369 6.88 -13.55 -15.26
CA CYS A 369 6.09 -12.87 -14.24
C CYS A 369 4.61 -13.25 -14.34
N GLY A 370 3.90 -13.23 -13.21
CA GLY A 370 2.50 -13.67 -13.08
C GLY A 370 2.28 -14.53 -11.84
N SER A 371 1.07 -15.08 -11.69
CA SER A 371 0.78 -16.01 -10.60
C SER A 371 1.37 -17.40 -10.88
N LEU A 372 1.53 -18.21 -9.83
CA LEU A 372 2.03 -19.56 -9.98
C LEU A 372 1.05 -20.44 -10.77
N ASP A 373 -0.25 -20.25 -10.58
CA ASP A 373 -1.32 -21.03 -11.21
C ASP A 373 -1.42 -20.79 -12.72
N GLU A 374 -0.99 -19.61 -13.18
CA GLU A 374 -0.91 -19.22 -14.60
C GLU A 374 0.31 -19.77 -15.35
N GLY A 375 1.10 -20.62 -14.68
CA GLY A 375 2.35 -21.11 -15.25
C GLY A 375 3.44 -20.06 -15.33
N ALA A 376 3.43 -19.05 -14.45
CA ALA A 376 4.54 -18.13 -14.23
C ALA A 376 5.33 -18.51 -12.97
N LEU A 377 6.39 -17.76 -12.67
CA LEU A 377 7.26 -18.03 -11.52
C LEU A 377 6.80 -17.39 -10.21
N GLY A 378 5.65 -16.71 -10.17
CA GLY A 378 5.14 -16.05 -8.96
C GLY A 378 5.88 -14.75 -8.62
N CYS A 379 6.36 -14.04 -9.64
CA CYS A 379 6.99 -12.72 -9.54
C CYS A 379 6.08 -11.68 -10.19
N LYS A 380 5.98 -10.48 -9.62
CA LYS A 380 5.24 -9.37 -10.24
C LYS A 380 6.10 -8.74 -11.34
N SER A 381 5.49 -8.42 -12.49
CA SER A 381 6.20 -7.66 -13.53
C SER A 381 6.52 -6.25 -13.00
N LEU A 382 7.62 -5.66 -13.47
CA LEU A 382 7.96 -4.28 -13.07
C LEU A 382 6.95 -3.28 -13.63
N ALA A 383 6.27 -3.61 -14.72
CA ALA A 383 5.23 -2.77 -15.30
C ALA A 383 3.98 -2.76 -14.43
N ASP A 384 3.47 -3.94 -14.09
CA ASP A 384 2.27 -4.10 -13.26
C ASP A 384 2.52 -3.49 -11.88
N LEU A 385 3.71 -3.70 -11.31
CA LEU A 385 4.05 -3.17 -9.99
C LEU A 385 3.97 -1.63 -9.95
N VAL A 386 4.51 -0.97 -10.98
CA VAL A 386 4.47 0.50 -11.10
C VAL A 386 3.03 0.97 -11.29
N TYR A 387 2.24 0.26 -12.08
CA TYR A 387 0.83 0.54 -12.29
C TYR A 387 0.03 0.39 -10.97
N SER A 388 0.18 -0.72 -10.24
CA SER A 388 -0.46 -0.92 -8.93
C SER A 388 -0.08 0.16 -7.91
N PHE A 389 1.15 0.69 -7.96
CA PHE A 389 1.53 1.85 -7.14
C PHE A 389 0.86 3.15 -7.59
N SER A 390 0.63 3.34 -8.89
CA SER A 390 -0.16 4.48 -9.38
C SER A 390 -1.60 4.39 -8.88
N VAL A 391 -2.21 3.20 -8.93
CA VAL A 391 -3.55 2.93 -8.38
C VAL A 391 -3.58 3.25 -6.88
N LYS A 392 -2.60 2.76 -6.11
CA LYS A 392 -2.48 3.05 -4.67
C LYS A 392 -2.39 4.56 -4.41
N LEU A 393 -1.61 5.26 -5.21
CA LEU A 393 -1.40 6.70 -5.06
C LEU A 393 -2.69 7.47 -5.37
N TRP A 394 -3.46 7.04 -6.38
CA TRP A 394 -4.78 7.61 -6.70
C TRP A 394 -5.77 7.39 -5.56
N PHE A 395 -5.83 6.17 -5.01
CA PHE A 395 -6.68 5.86 -3.86
C PHE A 395 -6.34 6.75 -2.64
N ASN A 396 -5.05 6.86 -2.30
CA ASN A 396 -4.59 7.73 -1.21
C ASN A 396 -4.87 9.21 -1.46
N PHE A 397 -4.82 9.64 -2.72
CA PHE A 397 -5.17 11.00 -3.13
C PHE A 397 -6.68 11.26 -2.95
N ARG A 398 -7.54 10.34 -3.40
CA ARG A 398 -9.00 10.45 -3.21
C ARG A 398 -9.42 10.41 -1.76
N ALA A 399 -8.75 9.62 -0.92
CA ALA A 399 -9.03 9.54 0.51
C ALA A 399 -8.82 10.89 1.22
N ASN A 400 -7.98 11.78 0.66
CA ASN A 400 -7.74 13.13 1.16
C ASN A 400 -7.32 13.25 2.64
N LEU A 401 -6.77 12.18 3.22
CA LEU A 401 -6.36 12.14 4.63
C LEU A 401 -4.99 12.75 4.88
N SER A 402 -4.09 12.66 3.91
CA SER A 402 -2.70 13.12 4.05
C SER A 402 -2.52 14.58 3.64
N ILE A 403 -1.53 15.26 4.22
CA ILE A 403 -1.15 16.64 3.83
C ILE A 403 -0.84 16.71 2.33
N TRP A 404 -0.15 15.69 1.80
CA TRP A 404 0.14 15.59 0.37
C TRP A 404 -1.15 15.52 -0.47
N ALA A 405 -2.13 14.71 -0.08
CA ALA A 405 -3.39 14.60 -0.81
C ALA A 405 -4.16 15.93 -0.80
N LYS A 406 -4.22 16.59 0.37
CA LYS A 406 -4.85 17.92 0.52
C LYS A 406 -4.18 18.97 -0.36
N PHE A 407 -2.85 19.02 -0.38
CA PHE A 407 -2.08 19.90 -1.25
C PHE A 407 -2.31 19.62 -2.75
N MET A 408 -2.32 18.34 -3.15
CA MET A 408 -2.57 17.97 -4.54
C MET A 408 -4.00 18.35 -4.96
N MET A 409 -4.98 18.17 -4.07
CA MET A 409 -6.38 18.52 -4.30
C MET A 409 -6.53 20.04 -4.45
N SER A 410 -5.88 20.85 -3.60
CA SER A 410 -5.93 22.31 -3.72
C SER A 410 -5.21 22.81 -4.97
N LYS A 411 -4.00 22.30 -5.27
CA LYS A 411 -3.20 22.71 -6.44
C LYS A 411 -3.88 22.38 -7.77
N TYR A 412 -4.43 21.17 -7.92
CA TYR A 412 -4.89 20.67 -9.22
C TYR A 412 -6.40 20.60 -9.40
N CYS A 413 -7.19 20.53 -8.31
CA CYS A 413 -8.63 20.31 -8.43
C CYS A 413 -9.49 21.55 -8.20
N ARG A 414 -9.02 22.58 -7.47
CA ARG A 414 -9.71 23.89 -7.32
C ARG A 414 -11.25 23.75 -7.16
N ASN A 415 -11.70 22.81 -6.30
CA ASN A 415 -13.11 22.42 -6.03
C ASN A 415 -13.86 21.59 -7.09
N SER A 416 -13.27 21.30 -8.24
CA SER A 416 -13.79 20.33 -9.21
C SER A 416 -13.57 18.89 -8.77
N HIS A 417 -14.40 17.97 -9.26
CA HIS A 417 -14.19 16.55 -9.06
C HIS A 417 -12.87 16.11 -9.73
N PRO A 418 -12.03 15.27 -9.08
CA PRO A 418 -10.72 14.91 -9.63
C PRO A 418 -10.71 14.23 -11.00
N THR A 419 -11.80 13.58 -11.40
CA THR A 419 -11.94 13.01 -12.75
C THR A 419 -11.98 14.09 -13.84
N MET A 420 -12.42 15.30 -13.53
CA MET A 420 -12.53 16.40 -14.50
C MET A 420 -11.19 17.10 -14.73
N CYS A 421 -10.24 16.95 -13.81
CA CYS A 421 -8.95 17.61 -13.88
C CYS A 421 -8.01 16.87 -14.85
N THR A 422 -7.42 17.59 -15.80
CA THR A 422 -6.42 17.08 -16.76
C THR A 422 -5.02 17.52 -16.37
N TRP A 423 -4.01 17.14 -17.16
CA TRP A 423 -2.64 17.59 -16.95
C TRP A 423 -2.13 18.36 -18.16
N ASN A 424 -1.36 19.41 -17.89
CA ASN A 424 -0.76 20.27 -18.89
C ASN A 424 0.77 20.08 -18.96
N LYS A 425 1.41 20.72 -19.95
CA LYS A 425 2.87 20.89 -19.96
C LYS A 425 3.27 21.71 -18.72
N GLY A 426 4.41 21.41 -18.11
CA GLY A 426 4.82 22.02 -16.82
C GLY A 426 4.34 21.27 -15.56
N ASN A 427 3.14 20.67 -15.55
CA ASN A 427 2.66 19.99 -14.33
C ASN A 427 3.57 18.85 -13.84
N SER A 428 3.52 18.60 -12.52
CA SER A 428 4.34 17.60 -11.85
C SER A 428 4.19 16.20 -12.45
N TYR A 429 5.28 15.43 -12.42
CA TYR A 429 5.27 14.04 -12.89
C TYR A 429 4.32 13.15 -12.09
N VAL A 430 4.11 13.47 -10.81
CA VAL A 430 3.19 12.76 -9.93
C VAL A 430 1.76 12.97 -10.38
N TRP A 431 1.36 14.21 -10.69
CA TRP A 431 0.02 14.49 -11.23
C TRP A 431 -0.22 13.78 -12.57
N LYS A 432 0.76 13.85 -13.48
CA LYS A 432 0.73 13.11 -14.76
C LYS A 432 0.59 11.60 -14.58
N ARG A 433 1.18 11.03 -13.52
CA ARG A 433 1.06 9.60 -13.18
C ARG A 433 -0.36 9.27 -12.70
N LEU A 434 -0.93 10.14 -11.87
CA LEU A 434 -2.28 9.99 -11.31
C LEU A 434 -3.35 10.07 -12.41
N CYS A 435 -3.31 11.10 -13.25
CA CYS A 435 -4.31 11.26 -14.31
C CYS A 435 -4.30 10.13 -15.37
N LYS A 436 -3.22 9.35 -15.47
CA LYS A 436 -3.15 8.19 -16.37
C LYS A 436 -3.95 6.99 -15.89
N VAL A 437 -4.18 6.87 -14.59
CA VAL A 437 -4.89 5.72 -14.00
C VAL A 437 -6.27 6.07 -13.48
N LYS A 438 -6.62 7.36 -13.41
CA LYS A 438 -7.87 7.81 -12.79
C LYS A 438 -9.12 7.08 -13.30
N TRP A 439 -9.26 6.94 -14.62
CA TRP A 439 -10.43 6.33 -15.25
C TRP A 439 -10.53 4.83 -14.97
N ASP A 440 -9.39 4.17 -14.81
CA ASP A 440 -9.35 2.75 -14.48
C ASP A 440 -9.73 2.51 -13.01
N VAL A 441 -9.41 3.45 -12.11
CA VAL A 441 -9.53 3.25 -10.66
C VAL A 441 -10.85 3.76 -10.09
N GLU A 442 -11.38 4.86 -10.60
CA GLU A 442 -12.59 5.52 -10.06
C GLU A 442 -13.83 4.63 -10.00
N PRO A 443 -14.15 3.76 -10.99
CA PRO A 443 -15.26 2.81 -10.90
C PRO A 443 -15.16 1.82 -9.72
N HIS A 444 -13.96 1.66 -9.16
CA HIS A 444 -13.66 0.76 -8.06
C HIS A 444 -13.47 1.48 -6.72
N ILE A 445 -13.68 2.79 -6.68
CA ILE A 445 -13.68 3.60 -5.47
C ILE A 445 -15.13 3.80 -5.05
N TRP A 446 -15.53 3.19 -3.94
CA TRP A 446 -16.85 3.37 -3.37
C TRP A 446 -16.76 4.22 -2.10
N TRP A 447 -17.83 4.96 -1.80
CA TRP A 447 -17.89 5.83 -0.64
C TRP A 447 -18.98 5.38 0.32
N GLY A 448 -18.61 5.23 1.59
CA GLY A 448 -19.53 5.11 2.70
C GLY A 448 -19.81 6.48 3.30
N ILE A 449 -21.09 6.87 3.39
CA ILE A 449 -21.49 8.20 3.85
C ILE A 449 -21.25 8.35 5.37
N GLY A 450 -20.65 9.47 5.74
CA GLY A 450 -20.47 9.98 7.10
C GLY A 450 -20.91 11.45 7.15
N GLU A 451 -19.97 12.38 7.16
CA GLU A 451 -20.20 13.83 7.12
C GLU A 451 -20.70 14.34 5.77
N GLY A 452 -20.65 13.53 4.71
CA GLY A 452 -21.22 13.84 3.40
C GLY A 452 -20.42 14.83 2.55
N ASN A 453 -19.10 14.94 2.77
CA ASN A 453 -18.18 15.81 2.01
C ASN A 453 -17.70 15.16 0.70
N ILE A 454 -18.53 14.30 0.12
CA ILE A 454 -18.32 13.62 -1.16
C ILE A 454 -19.22 14.23 -2.22
N PHE A 455 -18.84 14.10 -3.49
CA PHE A 455 -19.58 14.69 -4.59
C PHE A 455 -20.88 13.93 -4.88
N PHE A 456 -22.00 14.63 -4.90
CA PHE A 456 -23.32 14.00 -4.97
C PHE A 456 -23.53 13.20 -6.25
N TRP A 457 -23.07 13.70 -7.39
CA TRP A 457 -23.35 13.06 -8.69
C TRP A 457 -22.28 12.08 -9.15
N GLN A 458 -21.01 12.42 -8.97
CA GLN A 458 -19.87 11.74 -9.57
C GLN A 458 -19.31 10.60 -8.70
N ASP A 459 -19.38 10.70 -7.37
CA ASP A 459 -18.85 9.69 -6.46
C ASP A 459 -19.78 8.46 -6.36
N HIS A 460 -19.19 7.27 -6.22
CA HIS A 460 -19.94 6.00 -6.13
C HIS A 460 -20.39 5.72 -4.69
N TRP A 461 -21.40 6.44 -4.20
CA TRP A 461 -21.93 6.28 -2.84
C TRP A 461 -23.28 5.56 -2.77
N LEU A 462 -24.04 5.49 -3.88
CA LEU A 462 -25.32 4.78 -3.94
C LEU A 462 -25.10 3.32 -4.37
N ASN A 463 -24.88 2.44 -3.39
CA ASN A 463 -24.65 1.00 -3.62
C ASN A 463 -23.52 0.70 -4.63
N GLY A 464 -22.44 1.50 -4.60
CA GLY A 464 -21.30 1.34 -5.51
C GLY A 464 -21.52 1.90 -6.91
N LYS A 465 -22.59 2.68 -7.12
CA LYS A 465 -22.86 3.41 -8.36
C LYS A 465 -22.84 4.93 -8.11
N SER A 466 -22.44 5.68 -9.12
CA SER A 466 -22.62 7.13 -9.17
C SER A 466 -23.97 7.48 -9.80
N LEU A 467 -24.56 8.60 -9.43
CA LEU A 467 -25.83 9.05 -10.02
C LEU A 467 -25.64 9.42 -11.49
N ASP A 468 -24.49 10.00 -11.86
CA ASP A 468 -24.16 10.28 -13.26
C ASP A 468 -24.22 9.00 -14.13
N ASN A 469 -23.71 7.88 -13.62
CA ASN A 469 -23.79 6.61 -14.33
C ASN A 469 -25.21 6.03 -14.35
N ILE A 470 -26.03 6.28 -13.33
CA ILE A 470 -27.42 5.79 -13.27
C ILE A 470 -28.31 6.54 -14.25
N PHE A 471 -28.16 7.87 -14.32
CA PHE A 471 -28.95 8.73 -15.19
C PHE A 471 -28.33 8.98 -16.57
N ASN A 472 -27.16 8.41 -16.85
CA ASN A 472 -26.35 8.68 -18.03
C ASN A 472 -26.12 10.19 -18.24
N THR A 473 -25.83 10.90 -17.16
CA THR A 473 -25.52 12.34 -17.17
C THR A 473 -24.02 12.57 -16.95
N SER A 474 -23.55 13.76 -17.33
CA SER A 474 -22.20 14.25 -17.00
C SER A 474 -22.36 15.56 -16.24
N SER A 475 -22.96 15.47 -15.06
CA SER A 475 -23.18 16.65 -14.25
C SER A 475 -21.81 17.15 -13.76
N ASN A 476 -21.39 18.32 -14.24
CA ASN A 476 -20.16 18.98 -13.78
C ASN A 476 -20.42 19.75 -12.48
N SER A 477 -21.14 19.11 -11.56
CA SER A 477 -21.63 19.73 -10.34
C SER A 477 -20.61 19.66 -9.21
N THR A 478 -20.51 20.73 -8.43
CA THR A 478 -19.73 20.79 -7.19
C THR A 478 -20.57 20.42 -5.96
N LEU A 479 -21.84 20.05 -6.15
CA LEU A 479 -22.77 19.70 -5.08
C LEU A 479 -22.26 18.51 -4.26
N LYS A 480 -22.42 18.62 -2.95
CA LYS A 480 -22.00 17.63 -1.96
C LYS A 480 -23.21 16.91 -1.38
N VAL A 481 -23.00 15.68 -0.89
CA VAL A 481 -24.07 14.87 -0.28
C VAL A 481 -24.64 15.56 0.97
N ASN A 482 -23.81 16.21 1.76
CA ASN A 482 -24.25 16.90 2.99
C ASN A 482 -25.24 18.05 2.77
N HIS A 483 -25.36 18.57 1.53
CA HIS A 483 -26.39 19.55 1.18
C HIS A 483 -27.81 19.02 1.36
N PHE A 484 -27.98 17.69 1.26
CA PHE A 484 -29.25 16.98 1.36
C PHE A 484 -29.51 16.42 2.77
N PHE A 485 -28.72 16.82 3.78
CA PHE A 485 -29.00 16.48 5.17
C PHE A 485 -29.94 17.49 5.81
N ASN A 486 -30.81 17.00 6.69
CA ASN A 486 -31.69 17.81 7.51
C ASN A 486 -31.05 18.09 8.90
N ASN A 487 -31.66 18.96 9.69
CA ASN A 487 -31.15 19.34 11.02
C ASN A 487 -31.28 18.25 12.10
N MET A 488 -31.92 17.10 11.79
CA MET A 488 -32.21 16.01 12.72
C MET A 488 -31.52 14.68 12.33
N ASN A 489 -30.39 14.73 11.63
CA ASN A 489 -29.64 13.54 11.17
C ASN A 489 -30.44 12.61 10.24
N GLY A 490 -31.28 13.18 9.37
CA GLY A 490 -32.00 12.47 8.31
C GLY A 490 -31.86 13.19 6.96
N TRP A 491 -32.39 12.60 5.90
CA TRP A 491 -32.36 13.21 4.57
C TRP A 491 -33.42 14.31 4.42
N ASP A 492 -33.12 15.34 3.64
CA ASP A 492 -34.05 16.40 3.22
C ASP A 492 -34.76 15.97 1.93
N VAL A 493 -35.95 15.39 2.10
CA VAL A 493 -36.73 14.78 1.01
C VAL A 493 -37.19 15.83 0.00
N GLU A 494 -37.52 17.05 0.46
CA GLU A 494 -37.96 18.14 -0.42
C GLU A 494 -36.82 18.62 -1.33
N LYS A 495 -35.60 18.72 -0.79
CA LYS A 495 -34.43 19.02 -1.63
C LYS A 495 -34.13 17.89 -2.59
N LEU A 496 -34.16 16.63 -2.14
CA LEU A 496 -33.87 15.48 -3.01
C LEU A 496 -34.85 15.39 -4.19
N SER A 497 -36.13 15.70 -3.97
CA SER A 497 -37.15 15.61 -5.02
C SER A 497 -37.02 16.62 -6.14
N SER A 498 -36.31 17.73 -5.89
CA SER A 498 -35.97 18.69 -6.94
C SER A 498 -34.85 18.21 -7.87
N TYR A 499 -34.05 17.20 -7.49
CA TYR A 499 -32.89 16.73 -8.26
C TYR A 499 -33.00 15.29 -8.77
N ILE A 500 -33.77 14.42 -8.11
CA ILE A 500 -33.82 12.97 -8.41
C ILE A 500 -35.28 12.48 -8.48
N PRO A 501 -35.61 11.50 -9.35
CA PRO A 501 -36.92 10.84 -9.35
C PRO A 501 -37.24 10.05 -8.08
N GLU A 502 -38.52 10.01 -7.69
CA GLU A 502 -39.00 9.36 -6.45
C GLU A 502 -38.63 7.88 -6.32
N CYS A 503 -38.47 7.16 -7.44
CA CYS A 503 -38.12 5.74 -7.43
C CYS A 503 -36.76 5.42 -6.79
N PHE A 504 -35.86 6.42 -6.66
CA PHE A 504 -34.57 6.27 -5.99
C PHE A 504 -34.58 6.75 -4.52
N PHE A 505 -35.66 7.38 -4.04
CA PHE A 505 -35.70 7.92 -2.68
C PHE A 505 -35.61 6.82 -1.65
N ASN A 506 -36.38 5.74 -1.82
CA ASN A 506 -36.35 4.62 -0.88
C ASN A 506 -34.93 4.04 -0.73
N GLN A 507 -34.16 3.99 -1.81
CA GLN A 507 -32.77 3.49 -1.76
C GLN A 507 -31.82 4.44 -1.04
N ILE A 508 -32.05 5.76 -1.11
CA ILE A 508 -31.24 6.78 -0.44
C ILE A 508 -31.63 6.88 1.04
N LEU A 509 -32.94 6.87 1.33
CA LEU A 509 -33.50 6.95 2.67
C LEU A 509 -33.12 5.73 3.53
N ASP A 510 -32.98 4.56 2.92
CA ASP A 510 -32.48 3.34 3.58
C ASP A 510 -31.00 3.43 3.99
N ILE A 511 -30.24 4.46 3.55
CA ILE A 511 -28.83 4.61 3.91
C ILE A 511 -28.70 5.24 5.29
N GLU A 512 -28.29 4.43 6.26
CA GLU A 512 -27.87 4.91 7.58
C GLU A 512 -26.50 5.60 7.50
N TYR A 513 -26.41 6.82 8.03
CA TYR A 513 -25.17 7.58 8.11
C TYR A 513 -25.02 8.28 9.47
N ASN A 514 -23.79 8.65 9.81
CA ASN A 514 -23.49 9.41 11.02
C ASN A 514 -22.66 10.65 10.65
N CYS A 515 -23.29 11.82 10.76
CA CYS A 515 -22.71 13.13 10.44
C CYS A 515 -21.45 13.47 11.26
N ASN A 516 -21.27 12.85 12.43
CA ASN A 516 -20.09 13.03 13.28
C ASN A 516 -18.90 12.16 12.88
N SER A 517 -19.06 11.30 11.87
CA SER A 517 -18.01 10.41 11.37
C SER A 517 -17.54 10.84 9.99
N GLN A 518 -16.25 10.65 9.69
CA GLN A 518 -15.72 10.95 8.36
C GLN A 518 -16.24 9.95 7.32
N ASP A 519 -16.37 10.43 6.08
CA ASP A 519 -16.70 9.58 4.94
C ASP A 519 -15.64 8.50 4.74
N ALA A 520 -16.08 7.27 4.44
CA ALA A 520 -15.21 6.11 4.32
C ALA A 520 -14.93 5.77 2.86
N LEU A 521 -13.65 5.75 2.47
CA LEU A 521 -13.22 5.34 1.13
C LEU A 521 -13.01 3.83 1.05
N LEU A 522 -13.67 3.18 0.09
CA LEU A 522 -13.71 1.73 -0.06
C LEU A 522 -13.20 1.28 -1.41
N CYS A 523 -12.57 0.12 -1.39
CA CYS A 523 -11.95 -0.50 -2.55
C CYS A 523 -12.80 -1.69 -3.04
N ALA A 524 -13.48 -1.53 -4.19
CA ALA A 524 -14.46 -2.49 -4.69
C ALA A 524 -13.87 -3.86 -5.09
N PHE A 525 -12.57 -3.94 -5.36
CA PHE A 525 -11.88 -5.20 -5.65
C PHE A 525 -11.22 -5.84 -4.43
N SER A 526 -11.41 -5.28 -3.23
CA SER A 526 -10.92 -5.86 -1.97
C SER A 526 -12.07 -6.42 -1.14
N GLY A 527 -11.94 -7.63 -0.62
CA GLY A 527 -13.00 -8.26 0.16
C GLY A 527 -13.26 -7.59 1.52
N ASN A 528 -12.32 -6.79 2.04
CA ASN A 528 -12.48 -6.04 3.28
C ASN A 528 -12.75 -4.54 3.10
N GLY A 529 -12.81 -4.08 1.85
CA GLY A 529 -12.96 -2.68 1.47
C GLY A 529 -11.70 -1.83 1.64
N ASN A 530 -10.62 -2.33 2.24
CA ASN A 530 -9.35 -1.62 2.38
C ASN A 530 -8.45 -1.84 1.16
N PHE A 531 -7.62 -0.85 0.84
CA PHE A 531 -6.70 -1.00 -0.28
C PHE A 531 -5.56 -2.00 0.01
N SER A 532 -5.48 -3.07 -0.78
CA SER A 532 -4.32 -3.98 -0.80
C SER A 532 -3.58 -3.91 -2.14
N LEU A 533 -2.25 -3.70 -2.09
CA LEU A 533 -1.42 -3.72 -3.30
C LEU A 533 -1.40 -5.11 -3.97
N LYS A 534 -1.63 -6.18 -3.21
CA LYS A 534 -1.70 -7.54 -3.77
C LYS A 534 -2.98 -7.71 -4.59
N GLU A 535 -4.11 -7.25 -4.07
CA GLU A 535 -5.41 -7.35 -4.73
C GLU A 535 -5.49 -6.41 -5.93
N ALA A 536 -5.01 -5.16 -5.79
CA ALA A 536 -4.89 -4.23 -6.91
C ALA A 536 -4.05 -4.81 -8.05
N TRP A 537 -2.91 -5.44 -7.73
CA TRP A 537 -2.09 -6.13 -8.73
C TRP A 537 -2.85 -7.28 -9.39
N LEU A 538 -3.56 -8.12 -8.62
CA LEU A 538 -4.35 -9.21 -9.17
C LEU A 538 -5.50 -8.69 -10.04
N TYR A 539 -6.12 -7.58 -9.70
CA TYR A 539 -7.29 -7.06 -10.39
C TYR A 539 -6.95 -6.42 -11.75
N PHE A 540 -5.99 -5.49 -11.76
CA PHE A 540 -5.70 -4.66 -12.94
C PHE A 540 -4.71 -5.25 -13.94
N ARG A 541 -4.06 -6.38 -13.61
CA ARG A 541 -3.12 -7.02 -14.54
C ARG A 541 -3.85 -7.88 -15.57
N ASP A 542 -3.21 -8.05 -16.72
CA ASP A 542 -3.61 -9.09 -17.66
C ASP A 542 -3.35 -10.47 -17.07
N LYS A 543 -4.42 -11.23 -16.82
CA LYS A 543 -4.36 -12.61 -16.31
C LYS A 543 -4.23 -13.59 -17.47
N LYS A 544 -3.49 -14.66 -17.24
CA LYS A 544 -3.48 -15.82 -18.13
C LYS A 544 -4.45 -16.88 -17.59
N GLU A 545 -4.78 -17.86 -18.41
CA GLU A 545 -5.60 -18.98 -17.96
C GLU A 545 -4.86 -19.79 -16.89
N ALA A 546 -5.55 -20.08 -15.80
CA ALA A 546 -5.00 -20.88 -14.71
C ALA A 546 -5.01 -22.37 -15.08
N SER A 547 -3.92 -23.07 -14.78
CA SER A 547 -3.80 -24.52 -14.96
C SER A 547 -3.79 -25.24 -13.63
N SER A 548 -4.57 -26.32 -13.53
CA SER A 548 -4.55 -27.23 -12.39
C SER A 548 -3.17 -27.86 -12.16
N ILE A 549 -2.42 -28.17 -13.22
CA ILE A 549 -1.05 -28.71 -13.12
C ILE A 549 -0.16 -27.74 -12.34
N TYR A 550 -0.13 -26.47 -12.76
CA TYR A 550 0.72 -25.48 -12.11
C TYR A 550 0.27 -25.21 -10.67
N HIS A 551 -1.04 -25.18 -10.40
CA HIS A 551 -1.57 -25.02 -9.05
C HIS A 551 -1.07 -26.10 -8.07
N LEU A 552 -0.95 -27.34 -8.55
CA LEU A 552 -0.52 -28.50 -7.76
C LEU A 552 1.01 -28.66 -7.69
N LEU A 553 1.74 -28.12 -8.67
CA LEU A 553 3.20 -28.21 -8.78
C LEU A 553 3.97 -27.44 -7.69
N TRP A 554 3.39 -26.33 -7.23
CA TRP A 554 4.02 -25.43 -6.26
C TRP A 554 3.53 -25.71 -4.84
N HIS A 555 4.15 -26.69 -4.18
CA HIS A 555 3.84 -27.08 -2.79
C HIS A 555 5.11 -27.45 -2.03
N LYS A 556 5.13 -27.28 -0.70
CA LYS A 556 6.29 -27.58 0.17
C LYS A 556 6.80 -29.03 0.08
N SER A 557 5.92 -29.97 -0.28
CA SER A 557 6.26 -31.38 -0.50
C SER A 557 7.06 -31.63 -1.77
N ILE A 558 7.08 -30.67 -2.71
CA ILE A 558 7.89 -30.73 -3.93
C ILE A 558 8.99 -29.68 -3.78
N PRO A 559 10.27 -30.06 -3.75
CA PRO A 559 11.35 -29.09 -3.63
C PRO A 559 11.27 -28.02 -4.74
N THR A 560 11.49 -26.75 -4.41
CA THR A 560 11.35 -25.63 -5.36
C THR A 560 12.23 -25.80 -6.61
N THR A 561 13.40 -26.45 -6.47
CA THR A 561 14.29 -26.77 -7.60
C THR A 561 13.62 -27.71 -8.60
N VAL A 562 12.86 -28.69 -8.11
CA VAL A 562 12.09 -29.65 -8.89
C VAL A 562 10.90 -28.95 -9.55
N SER A 563 10.15 -28.12 -8.81
CA SER A 563 9.05 -27.34 -9.39
C SER A 563 9.51 -26.40 -10.51
N VAL A 564 10.62 -25.67 -10.32
CA VAL A 564 11.20 -24.83 -11.38
C VAL A 564 11.68 -25.66 -12.57
N PHE A 565 12.24 -26.85 -12.33
CA PHE A 565 12.64 -27.74 -13.40
C PHE A 565 11.44 -28.22 -14.23
N ILE A 566 10.38 -28.69 -13.59
CA ILE A 566 9.17 -29.14 -14.28
C ILE A 566 8.51 -27.98 -15.01
N TRP A 567 8.44 -26.80 -14.40
CA TRP A 567 8.01 -25.58 -15.08
C TRP A 567 8.82 -25.34 -16.37
N ARG A 568 10.14 -25.52 -16.35
CA ARG A 568 10.98 -25.44 -17.56
C ARG A 568 10.68 -26.55 -18.57
N VAL A 569 10.39 -27.78 -18.12
CA VAL A 569 9.99 -28.89 -18.99
C VAL A 569 8.70 -28.54 -19.74
N LEU A 570 7.68 -28.05 -19.03
CA LEU A 570 6.38 -27.70 -19.60
C LEU A 570 6.43 -26.53 -20.58
N HIS A 571 7.40 -25.63 -20.40
CA HIS A 571 7.66 -24.50 -21.31
C HIS A 571 8.71 -24.80 -22.41
N ASN A 572 9.22 -26.03 -22.52
CA ASN A 572 10.30 -26.40 -23.45
C ASN A 572 11.60 -25.58 -23.24
N PHE A 573 11.90 -25.18 -22.00
CA PHE A 573 13.09 -24.41 -21.60
C PHE A 573 14.24 -25.30 -21.09
N ILE A 574 14.40 -26.46 -21.69
CA ILE A 574 15.46 -27.42 -21.40
C ILE A 574 16.25 -27.78 -22.66
N SER A 575 17.48 -28.23 -22.49
CA SER A 575 18.44 -28.46 -23.57
C SER A 575 18.45 -29.91 -24.05
N THR A 576 17.32 -30.39 -24.57
CA THR A 576 17.28 -31.61 -25.39
C THR A 576 17.76 -31.31 -26.81
N ASP A 577 18.26 -32.33 -27.51
CA ASP A 577 18.90 -32.10 -28.81
C ASP A 577 17.93 -31.55 -29.87
N ASP A 578 16.66 -31.95 -29.83
CA ASP A 578 15.62 -31.41 -30.72
C ASP A 578 15.36 -29.91 -30.49
N ILE A 579 15.29 -29.47 -29.23
CA ILE A 579 15.11 -28.05 -28.88
C ILE A 579 16.34 -27.24 -29.28
N LEU A 580 17.54 -27.74 -29.01
CA LEU A 580 18.78 -27.06 -29.38
C LEU A 580 18.90 -26.92 -30.90
N ARG A 581 18.56 -27.95 -31.69
CA ARG A 581 18.53 -27.86 -33.15
C ARG A 581 17.51 -26.83 -33.64
N LYS A 582 16.30 -26.81 -33.07
CA LYS A 582 15.29 -25.77 -33.37
C LYS A 582 15.76 -24.35 -33.07
N ARG A 583 16.73 -24.19 -32.17
CA ARG A 583 17.37 -22.91 -31.82
C ARG A 583 18.63 -22.60 -32.65
N GLY A 584 18.93 -23.40 -33.68
CA GLY A 584 20.02 -23.16 -34.62
C GLY A 584 21.37 -23.78 -34.22
N PHE A 585 21.42 -24.64 -33.21
CA PHE A 585 22.66 -25.36 -32.86
C PHE A 585 22.86 -26.58 -33.76
N THR A 586 24.05 -26.71 -34.34
CA THR A 586 24.46 -27.86 -35.17
C THR A 586 24.98 -28.99 -34.29
N ILE A 587 24.09 -29.90 -33.89
CA ILE A 587 24.42 -31.06 -33.06
C ILE A 587 23.79 -32.35 -33.60
N VAL A 588 24.48 -33.47 -33.40
CA VAL A 588 23.96 -34.81 -33.70
C VAL A 588 23.06 -35.24 -32.54
N SER A 589 21.81 -35.59 -32.85
CA SER A 589 20.84 -36.01 -31.84
C SER A 589 20.90 -37.50 -31.60
N LYS A 590 21.16 -37.91 -30.35
CA LYS A 590 21.13 -39.32 -29.93
C LYS A 590 20.69 -39.47 -28.47
N CYS A 591 19.74 -40.37 -28.20
CA CYS A 591 19.41 -40.76 -26.84
C CYS A 591 20.55 -41.63 -26.29
N HIS A 592 20.99 -41.31 -25.09
CA HIS A 592 21.99 -42.11 -24.37
C HIS A 592 21.40 -43.41 -23.79
N CYS A 593 20.10 -43.66 -24.02
CA CYS A 593 19.35 -44.83 -23.59
C CYS A 593 19.24 -45.92 -24.67
N CYS A 594 18.96 -45.53 -25.92
CA CYS A 594 18.65 -46.45 -27.01
C CYS A 594 19.04 -45.92 -28.40
N PHE A 595 19.88 -44.88 -28.46
CA PHE A 595 20.42 -44.28 -29.70
C PHE A 595 19.41 -43.69 -30.69
N HIS A 596 18.11 -43.65 -30.35
CA HIS A 596 17.09 -42.93 -31.14
C HIS A 596 17.24 -41.41 -31.01
N MET A 597 16.48 -40.64 -31.78
CA MET A 597 16.49 -39.17 -31.69
C MET A 597 16.08 -38.69 -30.29
N GLU A 598 16.91 -37.84 -29.68
CA GLU A 598 16.65 -37.31 -28.34
C GLU A 598 15.63 -36.17 -28.41
N THR A 599 14.39 -36.47 -28.04
CA THR A 599 13.30 -35.50 -27.87
C THR A 599 12.84 -35.43 -26.42
N LEU A 600 12.17 -34.35 -26.03
CA LEU A 600 11.52 -34.20 -24.72
C LEU A 600 10.65 -35.42 -24.38
N GLN A 601 9.77 -35.78 -25.30
CA GLN A 601 8.86 -36.91 -25.17
C GLN A 601 9.61 -38.24 -24.97
N HIS A 602 10.70 -38.43 -25.73
CA HIS A 602 11.49 -39.66 -25.64
C HIS A 602 12.27 -39.77 -24.33
N VAL A 603 12.87 -38.67 -23.85
CA VAL A 603 13.64 -38.68 -22.60
C VAL A 603 12.74 -38.93 -21.39
N PHE A 604 11.53 -38.37 -21.35
CA PHE A 604 10.68 -38.44 -20.17
C PHE A 604 9.58 -39.50 -20.21
N ILE A 605 9.18 -39.98 -21.39
CA ILE A 605 8.01 -40.86 -21.52
C ILE A 605 8.37 -42.10 -22.34
N SER A 606 8.61 -41.97 -23.64
CA SER A 606 8.65 -43.13 -24.55
C SER A 606 9.98 -43.89 -24.59
N GLY A 607 11.05 -43.35 -24.01
CA GLY A 607 12.34 -44.03 -23.94
C GLY A 607 12.30 -45.28 -23.04
N PRO A 608 13.11 -46.31 -23.30
CA PRO A 608 13.01 -47.60 -22.59
C PRO A 608 13.29 -47.48 -21.09
N VAL A 609 14.18 -46.57 -20.69
CA VAL A 609 14.46 -46.29 -19.27
C VAL A 609 13.27 -45.58 -18.62
N ALA A 610 12.70 -44.56 -19.26
CA ALA A 610 11.56 -43.84 -18.74
C ALA A 610 10.32 -44.73 -18.62
N ALA A 611 10.01 -45.53 -19.65
CA ALA A 611 8.91 -46.47 -19.67
C ALA A 611 8.95 -47.44 -18.48
N LYS A 612 10.11 -48.06 -18.21
CA LYS A 612 10.29 -48.96 -17.06
C LYS A 612 10.06 -48.27 -15.72
N VAL A 613 10.48 -47.01 -15.57
CA VAL A 613 10.27 -46.24 -14.33
C VAL A 613 8.79 -45.91 -14.13
N TRP A 614 8.09 -45.47 -15.17
CA TRP A 614 6.66 -45.18 -15.09
C TRP A 614 5.85 -46.43 -14.76
N ILE A 615 6.08 -47.53 -15.49
CA ILE A 615 5.41 -48.82 -15.25
C ILE A 615 5.61 -49.26 -13.80
N TYR A 616 6.84 -49.20 -13.29
CA TYR A 616 7.13 -49.56 -11.89
C TYR A 616 6.29 -48.75 -10.89
N PHE A 617 6.25 -47.42 -11.01
CA PHE A 617 5.50 -46.59 -10.05
C PHE A 617 3.99 -46.65 -10.23
N GLU A 618 3.50 -46.99 -11.43
CA GLU A 618 2.09 -47.26 -11.68
C GLU A 618 1.65 -48.58 -11.05
N GLU A 619 2.40 -49.67 -11.27
CA GLU A 619 2.17 -50.95 -10.60
C GLU A 619 2.25 -50.81 -9.07
N PHE A 620 3.24 -50.05 -8.59
CA PHE A 620 3.45 -49.77 -7.17
C PHE A 620 2.29 -49.02 -6.51
N LEU A 621 1.55 -48.19 -7.26
CA LEU A 621 0.37 -47.45 -6.76
C LEU A 621 -0.95 -48.02 -7.25
N HIS A 622 -0.94 -49.18 -7.91
CA HIS A 622 -2.11 -49.78 -8.55
C HIS A 622 -2.85 -48.83 -9.50
N LEU A 623 -2.08 -48.05 -10.27
CA LEU A 623 -2.57 -47.15 -11.32
C LEU A 623 -2.36 -47.79 -12.70
N ASN A 624 -3.17 -47.38 -13.68
CA ASN A 624 -3.02 -47.79 -15.07
C ASN A 624 -3.18 -46.57 -15.98
N ILE A 625 -2.13 -45.75 -16.08
CA ILE A 625 -2.17 -44.42 -16.70
C ILE A 625 -1.27 -44.36 -17.94
N TYR A 626 -0.08 -44.94 -17.90
CA TYR A 626 0.94 -44.82 -18.92
C TYR A 626 0.52 -45.52 -20.21
N LYS A 627 0.51 -44.77 -21.32
CA LYS A 627 0.19 -45.30 -22.66
C LYS A 627 1.31 -45.14 -23.68
N GLY A 628 2.53 -44.77 -23.25
CA GLY A 628 3.72 -44.57 -24.11
C GLY A 628 3.65 -43.41 -25.12
N ASN A 629 2.45 -43.01 -25.54
CA ASN A 629 2.16 -41.96 -26.51
C ASN A 629 1.59 -40.66 -25.89
N LEU A 630 1.45 -40.61 -24.56
CA LEU A 630 0.88 -39.45 -23.86
C LEU A 630 1.83 -38.26 -23.83
N SER A 631 1.36 -37.04 -24.05
CA SER A 631 2.19 -35.85 -23.78
C SER A 631 2.53 -35.71 -22.29
N ILE A 632 3.60 -34.98 -21.94
CA ILE A 632 3.97 -34.71 -20.54
C ILE A 632 2.82 -34.01 -19.78
N ASN A 633 2.12 -33.06 -20.43
CA ASN A 633 0.96 -32.41 -19.83
C ASN A 633 -0.16 -33.42 -19.52
N SER A 634 -0.49 -34.27 -20.48
CA SER A 634 -1.52 -35.30 -20.31
C SER A 634 -1.16 -36.29 -19.20
N LEU A 635 0.10 -36.73 -19.17
CA LEU A 635 0.61 -37.64 -18.14
C LEU A 635 0.46 -37.02 -16.73
N LEU A 636 0.88 -35.76 -16.56
CA LEU A 636 0.73 -35.06 -15.28
C LEU A 636 -0.74 -34.85 -14.90
N CYS A 637 -1.63 -34.52 -15.86
CA CYS A 637 -3.07 -34.41 -15.61
C CYS A 637 -3.68 -35.70 -15.07
N PHE A 638 -3.32 -36.86 -15.61
CA PHE A 638 -3.85 -38.15 -15.15
C PHE A 638 -3.28 -38.57 -13.79
N TRP A 639 -2.00 -38.25 -13.55
CA TRP A 639 -1.35 -38.57 -12.29
C TRP A 639 -1.84 -37.67 -11.14
N PHE A 640 -1.93 -36.37 -11.39
CA PHE A 640 -2.19 -35.37 -10.36
C PHE A 640 -3.61 -35.47 -9.81
N VAL A 641 -3.71 -35.42 -8.48
CA VAL A 641 -4.98 -35.37 -7.75
C VAL A 641 -5.18 -33.94 -7.24
N ASN A 642 -6.42 -33.47 -7.21
CA ASN A 642 -6.81 -32.15 -6.73
C ASN A 642 -6.70 -31.99 -5.21
N HIS A 643 -5.53 -32.33 -4.67
CA HIS A 643 -5.15 -32.19 -3.27
C HIS A 643 -3.65 -31.86 -3.22
N LYS A 644 -3.29 -30.64 -2.82
CA LYS A 644 -1.89 -30.19 -2.82
C LYS A 644 -1.01 -31.08 -1.94
N GLY A 645 0.17 -31.41 -2.47
CA GLY A 645 1.14 -32.27 -1.78
C GLY A 645 0.77 -33.74 -1.72
N HIS A 646 -0.31 -34.20 -2.35
CA HIS A 646 -0.61 -35.63 -2.45
C HIS A 646 0.56 -36.40 -3.07
N ILE A 647 0.79 -37.64 -2.66
CA ILE A 647 1.93 -38.45 -3.11
C ILE A 647 1.94 -38.64 -4.63
N ARG A 648 0.74 -38.78 -5.24
CA ARG A 648 0.55 -38.80 -6.71
C ARG A 648 0.93 -37.51 -7.42
N ASN A 649 1.12 -36.39 -6.72
CA ASN A 649 1.64 -35.14 -7.30
C ASN A 649 3.17 -35.06 -7.15
N VAL A 650 3.70 -35.66 -6.07
CA VAL A 650 5.13 -35.66 -5.73
C VAL A 650 5.91 -36.66 -6.59
N ILE A 651 5.42 -37.90 -6.73
CA ILE A 651 6.12 -38.97 -7.46
C ILE A 651 6.40 -38.60 -8.93
N PRO A 652 5.42 -38.16 -9.74
CA PRO A 652 5.67 -37.79 -11.15
C PRO A 652 6.70 -36.67 -11.26
N SER A 653 6.63 -35.71 -10.32
CA SER A 653 7.54 -34.58 -10.26
C SER A 653 8.99 -35.02 -10.02
N LEU A 654 9.18 -35.99 -9.12
CA LEU A 654 10.49 -36.57 -8.84
C LEU A 654 10.98 -37.48 -9.97
N ILE A 655 10.10 -38.26 -10.61
CA ILE A 655 10.46 -39.10 -11.77
C ILE A 655 11.04 -38.24 -12.88
N LEU A 656 10.35 -37.17 -13.28
CA LEU A 656 10.83 -36.25 -14.31
C LEU A 656 12.20 -35.65 -13.94
N TRP A 657 12.37 -35.24 -12.68
CA TRP A 657 13.64 -34.68 -12.20
C TRP A 657 14.80 -35.69 -12.28
N PHE A 658 14.60 -36.92 -11.79
CA PHE A 658 15.66 -37.91 -11.76
C PHE A 658 15.96 -38.52 -13.13
N LEU A 659 14.97 -38.64 -14.02
CA LEU A 659 15.21 -39.00 -15.43
C LEU A 659 16.13 -37.96 -16.12
N TRP A 660 15.93 -36.68 -15.84
CA TRP A 660 16.79 -35.62 -16.37
C TRP A 660 18.21 -35.69 -15.82
N LEU A 661 18.37 -35.93 -14.52
CA LEU A 661 19.69 -36.11 -13.90
C LEU A 661 20.42 -37.32 -14.49
N GLU A 662 19.72 -38.44 -14.66
CA GLU A 662 20.26 -39.65 -15.26
C GLU A 662 20.69 -39.45 -16.71
N ARG A 663 19.88 -38.76 -17.52
CA ARG A 663 20.26 -38.37 -18.87
C ARG A 663 21.51 -37.49 -18.87
N ASN A 664 21.62 -36.52 -17.96
CA ASN A 664 22.78 -35.64 -17.88
C ASN A 664 24.04 -36.39 -17.45
N ASN A 665 23.93 -37.33 -16.51
CA ASN A 665 25.05 -38.20 -16.14
C ASN A 665 25.53 -39.04 -17.32
N ALA A 666 24.63 -39.56 -18.14
CA ALA A 666 24.99 -40.30 -19.34
C ALA A 666 25.67 -39.43 -20.40
N ARG A 667 25.20 -38.19 -20.58
CA ARG A 667 25.75 -37.26 -21.57
C ARG A 667 27.10 -36.66 -21.18
N TYR A 668 27.27 -36.26 -19.92
CA TYR A 668 28.41 -35.45 -19.49
C TYR A 668 29.41 -36.22 -18.63
N ASN A 669 28.98 -37.29 -17.94
CA ASN A 669 29.82 -38.05 -17.02
C ASN A 669 30.08 -39.49 -17.51
N GLY A 670 29.55 -39.88 -18.68
CA GLY A 670 29.73 -41.22 -19.27
C GLY A 670 29.01 -42.35 -18.53
N ILE A 671 28.11 -42.04 -17.59
CA ILE A 671 27.42 -43.05 -16.78
C ILE A 671 26.13 -43.49 -17.51
N PRO A 672 26.01 -44.72 -18.02
CA PRO A 672 24.87 -45.14 -18.84
C PRO A 672 23.56 -45.06 -18.04
N MET A 673 22.46 -44.65 -18.67
CA MET A 673 21.16 -44.49 -18.00
C MET A 673 20.65 -45.82 -17.44
N ASN A 674 20.19 -45.82 -16.19
CA ASN A 674 19.66 -47.01 -15.52
C ASN A 674 18.35 -46.70 -14.78
N HIS A 675 17.29 -47.43 -15.11
CA HIS A 675 15.95 -47.27 -14.52
C HIS A 675 15.93 -47.57 -13.01
N GLN A 676 16.69 -48.55 -12.54
CA GLN A 676 16.74 -48.89 -11.11
C GLN A 676 17.34 -47.76 -10.27
N ARG A 677 18.34 -47.03 -10.80
CA ARG A 677 18.87 -45.83 -10.11
C ARG A 677 17.82 -44.75 -9.97
N VAL A 678 17.03 -44.49 -11.02
CA VAL A 678 15.92 -43.52 -10.96
C VAL A 678 14.93 -43.93 -9.87
N ILE A 679 14.49 -45.19 -9.86
CA ILE A 679 13.53 -45.72 -8.88
C ILE A 679 14.06 -45.56 -7.45
N ASN A 680 15.30 -46.00 -7.20
CA ASN A 680 15.93 -45.90 -5.89
C ASN A 680 16.07 -44.44 -5.44
N ASN A 681 16.47 -43.53 -6.34
CA ASN A 681 16.60 -42.11 -6.04
C ASN A 681 15.24 -41.46 -5.70
N VAL A 682 14.17 -41.82 -6.41
CA VAL A 682 12.81 -41.35 -6.10
C VAL A 682 12.38 -41.84 -4.72
N LYS A 683 12.52 -43.14 -4.43
CA LYS A 683 12.18 -43.71 -3.11
C LYS A 683 12.97 -43.05 -1.98
N PHE A 684 14.28 -42.96 -2.13
CA PHE A 684 15.15 -42.32 -1.16
C PHE A 684 14.78 -40.85 -0.93
N LYS A 685 14.42 -40.13 -2.00
CA LYS A 685 14.01 -38.73 -1.87
C LYS A 685 12.67 -38.58 -1.14
N ILE A 686 11.72 -39.48 -1.34
CA ILE A 686 10.44 -39.50 -0.61
C ILE A 686 10.69 -39.78 0.87
N GLY A 687 11.53 -40.76 1.21
CA GLY A 687 11.96 -41.03 2.58
C GLY A 687 12.55 -39.78 3.24
N ASN A 688 13.49 -39.10 2.57
CA ASN A 688 14.07 -37.84 3.08
C ASN A 688 13.04 -36.72 3.27
N LEU A 689 12.03 -36.62 2.40
CA LEU A 689 10.97 -35.62 2.54
C LEU A 689 10.05 -35.93 3.73
N PHE A 690 9.84 -37.21 4.04
CA PHE A 690 9.11 -37.66 5.21
C PHE A 690 9.91 -37.37 6.49
N SER A 691 11.19 -37.78 6.55
CA SER A 691 12.07 -37.51 7.70
C SER A 691 12.26 -36.01 7.98
N ALA A 692 12.18 -35.17 6.95
CA ALA A 692 12.25 -33.71 7.07
C ALA A 692 10.89 -33.04 7.40
N ASN A 693 9.84 -33.80 7.70
CA ASN A 693 8.48 -33.29 7.99
C ASN A 693 7.87 -32.43 6.85
N LEU A 694 8.20 -32.72 5.60
CA LEU A 694 7.64 -32.04 4.41
C LEU A 694 6.48 -32.83 3.79
N ILE A 695 6.37 -34.12 4.10
CA ILE A 695 5.29 -35.03 3.73
C ILE A 695 4.86 -35.78 4.99
N PHE A 696 3.56 -36.01 5.14
CA PHE A 696 2.94 -36.69 6.27
C PHE A 696 2.02 -37.82 5.77
N LEU A 697 1.51 -38.66 6.68
CA LEU A 697 0.58 -39.74 6.34
C LEU A 697 -0.64 -39.27 5.55
N LYS A 698 -1.19 -38.09 5.86
CA LYS A 698 -2.32 -37.50 5.11
C LYS A 698 -2.05 -37.28 3.62
N ASN A 699 -0.78 -37.20 3.21
CA ASN A 699 -0.39 -37.05 1.82
C ASN A 699 -0.53 -38.37 1.03
N PHE A 700 -0.67 -39.50 1.73
CA PHE A 700 -0.89 -40.85 1.19
C PHE A 700 -2.34 -41.29 1.26
N LYS A 701 -3.30 -40.38 1.53
CA LYS A 701 -4.73 -40.70 1.61
C LYS A 701 -5.17 -41.55 0.40
N ASN A 702 -5.78 -42.70 0.66
CA ASN A 702 -6.20 -43.71 -0.35
C ASN A 702 -5.03 -44.44 -1.07
N CYS A 703 -3.82 -44.31 -0.55
CA CYS A 703 -2.60 -44.97 -1.00
C CYS A 703 -1.74 -45.43 0.20
N ASP A 704 -2.37 -45.76 1.33
CA ASP A 704 -1.66 -46.06 2.58
C ASP A 704 -0.80 -47.33 2.47
N PHE A 705 -1.20 -48.28 1.62
CA PHE A 705 -0.41 -49.46 1.26
C PHE A 705 0.98 -49.13 0.70
N ALA A 706 1.17 -47.93 0.13
CA ALA A 706 2.44 -47.51 -0.45
C ALA A 706 3.49 -47.14 0.61
N LEU A 707 3.09 -46.91 1.86
CA LEU A 707 3.99 -46.47 2.94
C LEU A 707 5.09 -47.48 3.24
N GLU A 708 4.74 -48.76 3.36
CA GLU A 708 5.70 -49.86 3.58
C GLU A 708 6.72 -49.93 2.44
N GLY A 709 6.26 -49.76 1.20
CA GLY A 709 7.10 -49.78 0.01
C GLY A 709 8.10 -48.62 -0.14
N PHE A 710 7.94 -47.56 0.68
CA PHE A 710 8.90 -46.47 0.84
C PHE A 710 9.78 -46.59 2.08
N GLY A 711 9.65 -47.67 2.86
CA GLY A 711 10.40 -47.88 4.10
C GLY A 711 9.94 -46.97 5.25
N ILE A 712 8.68 -46.53 5.23
CA ILE A 712 8.06 -45.73 6.29
C ILE A 712 7.31 -46.70 7.20
N ASN A 713 7.90 -47.03 8.36
CA ASN A 713 7.33 -48.02 9.28
C ASN A 713 6.09 -47.48 10.00
N GLY A 714 5.08 -48.34 10.11
CA GLY A 714 3.85 -48.07 10.86
C GLY A 714 4.06 -47.80 12.35
N SER A 715 5.23 -48.04 12.96
CA SER A 715 5.47 -47.74 14.38
C SER A 715 5.72 -46.25 14.68
N ASP A 716 6.05 -45.43 13.67
CA ASP A 716 6.07 -43.97 13.79
C ASP A 716 4.66 -43.37 13.65
N THR A 717 3.63 -44.23 13.55
CA THR A 717 2.24 -43.84 13.55
C THR A 717 1.77 -43.53 14.97
N VAL A 718 1.94 -42.27 15.38
CA VAL A 718 0.86 -41.67 16.16
C VAL A 718 -0.28 -41.38 15.19
N ILE A 719 -0.99 -42.44 14.77
CA ILE A 719 -2.41 -42.30 14.51
C ILE A 719 -2.95 -41.90 15.87
N GLY A 720 -3.15 -40.61 16.07
CA GLY A 720 -4.00 -40.17 17.17
C GLY A 720 -5.32 -40.87 16.95
N THR A 721 -5.57 -41.92 17.73
CA THR A 721 -6.91 -42.47 17.92
C THR A 721 -7.79 -41.26 18.15
N ARG A 722 -8.67 -40.95 17.20
CA ARG A 722 -9.69 -39.95 17.43
C ARG A 722 -10.56 -40.53 18.53
N HIS A 723 -10.22 -40.25 19.78
CA HIS A 723 -11.18 -40.32 20.86
C HIS A 723 -12.40 -39.53 20.40
N PRO A 724 -13.63 -40.03 20.61
CA PRO A 724 -14.82 -39.22 20.38
C PRO A 724 -14.60 -37.91 21.13
N LYS A 725 -14.41 -36.82 20.39
CA LYS A 725 -14.30 -35.50 20.98
C LYS A 725 -15.72 -35.12 21.35
N ILE A 726 -16.02 -35.25 22.63
CA ILE A 726 -17.22 -34.65 23.21
C ILE A 726 -17.01 -33.14 23.10
N HIS A 727 -17.82 -32.48 22.28
CA HIS A 727 -17.78 -31.04 22.12
C HIS A 727 -18.83 -30.45 23.06
N ALA A 728 -18.39 -29.94 24.21
CA ALA A 728 -19.21 -29.16 25.13
C ALA A 728 -18.84 -27.69 25.01
N TRP A 729 -19.78 -26.79 25.33
CA TRP A 729 -19.49 -25.37 25.40
C TRP A 729 -18.47 -25.08 26.50
N MET A 730 -17.50 -24.21 26.21
CA MET A 730 -16.45 -23.83 27.15
C MET A 730 -16.69 -22.43 27.69
N LYS A 731 -16.63 -22.27 29.03
CA LYS A 731 -16.69 -20.96 29.70
C LYS A 731 -15.58 -20.02 29.19
N PRO A 732 -15.84 -18.70 29.08
CA PRO A 732 -14.79 -17.74 28.75
C PRO A 732 -13.77 -17.61 29.89
N SER A 733 -12.60 -17.03 29.59
CA SER A 733 -11.59 -16.73 30.62
C SER A 733 -12.12 -15.72 31.65
N VAL A 734 -11.45 -15.62 32.80
CA VAL A 734 -11.80 -14.64 33.84
C VAL A 734 -11.83 -13.22 33.27
N ASN A 735 -12.83 -12.41 33.65
CA ASN A 735 -13.09 -11.05 33.16
C ASN A 735 -13.40 -10.95 31.66
N CYS A 736 -13.99 -12.00 31.09
CA CYS A 736 -14.42 -12.05 29.70
C CYS A 736 -15.89 -12.52 29.63
N PHE A 737 -16.65 -11.88 28.75
CA PHE A 737 -18.01 -12.30 28.41
C PHE A 737 -17.99 -13.10 27.12
N LYS A 738 -18.95 -14.00 26.98
CA LYS A 738 -19.10 -14.81 25.77
C LYS A 738 -20.48 -14.61 25.18
N PHE A 739 -20.52 -14.17 23.93
CA PHE A 739 -21.72 -13.84 23.18
C PHE A 739 -21.90 -14.86 22.06
N ASN A 740 -22.87 -15.75 22.21
CA ASN A 740 -23.26 -16.73 21.19
C ASN A 740 -24.39 -16.16 20.34
N VAL A 741 -24.31 -16.32 19.03
CA VAL A 741 -25.31 -15.81 18.09
C VAL A 741 -25.53 -16.77 16.93
N ASP A 742 -26.77 -16.81 16.45
CA ASP A 742 -27.19 -17.65 15.33
C ASP A 742 -28.37 -17.05 14.56
N VAL A 743 -28.60 -17.57 13.36
CA VAL A 743 -29.78 -17.28 12.53
C VAL A 743 -30.37 -18.59 12.01
N ALA A 744 -31.70 -18.66 11.94
CA ALA A 744 -32.43 -19.83 11.47
C ALA A 744 -33.62 -19.40 10.60
N THR A 745 -33.89 -20.14 9.54
CA THR A 745 -35.05 -19.87 8.68
C THR A 745 -36.08 -20.98 8.88
N ILE A 746 -37.29 -20.62 9.30
CA ILE A 746 -38.45 -21.52 9.45
C ILE A 746 -39.60 -20.93 8.63
N ASP A 747 -40.22 -21.75 7.78
CA ASP A 747 -41.40 -21.37 6.98
C ASP A 747 -41.25 -20.03 6.23
N SER A 748 -40.07 -19.81 5.62
CA SER A 748 -39.69 -18.59 4.89
C SER A 748 -39.51 -17.32 5.74
N VAL A 749 -39.60 -17.41 7.07
CA VAL A 749 -39.27 -16.33 8.01
C VAL A 749 -37.90 -16.61 8.62
N MET A 750 -36.97 -15.67 8.46
CA MET A 750 -35.68 -15.73 9.12
C MET A 750 -35.80 -15.19 10.54
N GLY A 751 -35.38 -15.96 11.53
CA GLY A 751 -35.23 -15.55 12.92
C GLY A 751 -33.76 -15.41 13.29
N CYS A 752 -33.47 -14.50 14.22
CA CYS A 752 -32.17 -14.39 14.86
C CYS A 752 -32.28 -14.62 16.36
N GLY A 753 -31.20 -15.08 16.97
CA GLY A 753 -31.12 -15.31 18.40
C GLY A 753 -29.70 -15.23 18.91
N GLY A 754 -29.54 -14.73 20.12
CA GLY A 754 -28.23 -14.66 20.77
C GLY A 754 -28.33 -14.53 22.27
N LEU A 755 -27.26 -14.92 22.96
CA LEU A 755 -27.15 -14.85 24.42
C LEU A 755 -25.73 -14.53 24.88
N ILE A 756 -25.63 -13.85 26.02
CA ILE A 756 -24.39 -13.37 26.63
C ILE A 756 -24.24 -14.01 28.01
N ARG A 757 -23.05 -14.54 28.27
CA ARG A 757 -22.70 -15.24 29.50
C ARG A 757 -21.40 -14.73 30.10
N ASP A 758 -21.28 -14.77 31.42
CA ASP A 758 -20.07 -14.38 32.15
C ASP A 758 -19.01 -15.50 32.21
N SER A 759 -17.89 -15.24 32.89
CA SER A 759 -16.80 -16.22 33.09
C SER A 759 -17.19 -17.43 33.94
N ASN A 760 -18.28 -17.36 34.69
CA ASN A 760 -18.81 -18.48 35.46
C ASN A 760 -19.83 -19.31 34.67
N GLY A 761 -20.24 -18.84 33.48
CA GLY A 761 -21.27 -19.43 32.65
C GLY A 761 -22.70 -19.00 33.02
N TYR A 762 -22.87 -17.99 33.87
CA TYR A 762 -24.18 -17.43 34.18
C TYR A 762 -24.71 -16.62 32.99
N TYR A 763 -25.99 -16.78 32.70
CA TYR A 763 -26.70 -15.95 31.74
C TYR A 763 -26.79 -14.51 32.25
N ILE A 764 -26.49 -13.56 31.37
CA ILE A 764 -26.62 -12.13 31.63
C ILE A 764 -27.81 -11.56 30.85
N LEU A 765 -27.83 -11.78 29.54
CA LEU A 765 -28.83 -11.24 28.62
C LEU A 765 -28.92 -12.10 27.37
N GLY A 766 -30.06 -12.08 26.70
CA GLY A 766 -30.29 -12.75 25.43
C GLY A 766 -31.40 -12.07 24.67
N PHE A 767 -31.43 -12.27 23.36
CA PHE A 767 -32.39 -11.67 22.45
C PHE A 767 -32.85 -12.67 21.41
N ALA A 768 -34.05 -12.44 20.89
CA ALA A 768 -34.60 -13.19 19.78
C ALA A 768 -35.63 -12.35 19.01
N GLY A 769 -35.76 -12.59 17.72
CA GLY A 769 -36.80 -11.98 16.89
C GLY A 769 -36.66 -12.22 15.40
N PRO A 770 -37.65 -11.75 14.61
CA PRO A 770 -37.66 -11.93 13.17
C PRO A 770 -36.68 -10.98 12.49
N LEU A 771 -36.15 -11.42 11.35
CA LEU A 771 -35.36 -10.63 10.41
C LEU A 771 -36.13 -10.55 9.09
N HIS A 772 -36.23 -9.34 8.53
CA HIS A 772 -36.97 -9.09 7.29
C HIS A 772 -36.20 -9.46 6.01
N ASN A 773 -34.99 -10.02 6.13
CA ASN A 773 -34.12 -10.33 5.00
C ASN A 773 -34.00 -11.84 4.79
N SER A 774 -34.04 -12.30 3.54
CA SER A 774 -33.87 -13.71 3.17
C SER A 774 -32.41 -14.12 3.04
N ASP A 775 -31.47 -13.17 3.03
CA ASP A 775 -30.03 -13.44 2.95
C ASP A 775 -29.44 -13.73 4.33
N VAL A 776 -28.97 -14.97 4.51
CA VAL A 776 -28.37 -15.51 5.74
C VAL A 776 -27.15 -14.69 6.17
N ILE A 777 -26.36 -14.18 5.21
CA ILE A 777 -25.16 -13.37 5.46
C ILE A 777 -25.55 -12.03 6.10
N VAL A 778 -26.55 -11.37 5.54
CA VAL A 778 -27.03 -10.10 6.09
C VAL A 778 -27.64 -10.35 7.47
N GLY A 779 -28.44 -11.41 7.60
CA GLY A 779 -29.09 -11.75 8.86
C GLY A 779 -28.10 -12.02 9.99
N ILE A 780 -27.04 -12.80 9.76
CA ILE A 780 -26.05 -13.07 10.81
C ILE A 780 -25.28 -11.81 11.24
N ASN A 781 -24.96 -10.92 10.30
CA ASN A 781 -24.32 -9.65 10.64
C ASN A 781 -25.29 -8.74 11.41
N GLN A 782 -26.59 -8.75 11.10
CA GLN A 782 -27.60 -7.96 11.82
C GLN A 782 -27.75 -8.44 13.26
N ALA A 783 -27.79 -9.77 13.45
CA ALA A 783 -27.84 -10.38 14.77
C ALA A 783 -26.59 -10.03 15.62
N ILE A 784 -25.40 -10.10 15.02
CA ILE A 784 -24.14 -9.70 15.68
C ILE A 784 -24.18 -8.22 16.07
N PHE A 785 -24.58 -7.34 15.14
CA PHE A 785 -24.64 -5.91 15.39
C PHE A 785 -25.59 -5.56 16.53
N TYR A 786 -26.79 -6.17 16.54
CA TYR A 786 -27.77 -5.98 17.60
C TYR A 786 -27.23 -6.44 18.97
N GLY A 787 -26.67 -7.65 19.04
CA GLY A 787 -26.10 -8.18 20.28
C GLY A 787 -24.92 -7.35 20.81
N LEU A 788 -24.01 -6.91 19.93
CA LEU A 788 -22.92 -6.02 20.32
C LEU A 788 -23.41 -4.63 20.75
N SER A 789 -24.46 -4.12 20.14
CA SER A 789 -25.07 -2.84 20.55
C SER A 789 -25.68 -2.94 21.96
N LEU A 790 -26.34 -4.07 22.26
CA LEU A 790 -26.79 -4.37 23.63
C LEU A 790 -25.62 -4.45 24.60
N CYS A 791 -24.54 -5.15 24.23
CA CYS A 791 -23.34 -5.22 25.06
C CYS A 791 -22.75 -3.83 25.36
N SER A 792 -22.72 -2.96 24.34
CA SER A 792 -22.23 -1.60 24.48
C SER A 792 -23.12 -0.76 25.38
N SER A 793 -24.45 -0.94 25.35
CA SER A 793 -25.37 -0.25 26.27
C SER A 793 -25.24 -0.67 27.73
N LEU A 794 -24.62 -1.84 27.98
CA LEU A 794 -24.33 -2.36 29.32
C LEU A 794 -22.86 -2.15 29.74
N ASP A 795 -22.11 -1.32 28.99
CA ASP A 795 -20.69 -1.03 29.23
C ASP A 795 -19.79 -2.28 29.34
N MET A 796 -20.15 -3.37 28.63
CA MET A 796 -19.38 -4.62 28.65
C MET A 796 -18.12 -4.52 27.77
N ILE A 797 -17.00 -5.03 28.31
CA ILE A 797 -15.70 -5.09 27.63
C ILE A 797 -15.12 -6.52 27.67
N ASN A 798 -14.22 -6.84 26.75
CA ASN A 798 -13.61 -8.16 26.54
C ASN A 798 -14.65 -9.24 26.22
N ILE A 799 -15.20 -9.19 25.01
CA ILE A 799 -16.27 -10.11 24.58
C ILE A 799 -15.73 -11.10 23.55
N VAL A 800 -16.01 -12.39 23.74
CA VAL A 800 -15.77 -13.44 22.73
C VAL A 800 -17.08 -13.70 22.01
N VAL A 801 -17.15 -13.33 20.73
CA VAL A 801 -18.31 -13.57 19.86
C VAL A 801 -18.17 -14.96 19.24
N GLU A 802 -19.12 -15.83 19.51
CA GLU A 802 -19.18 -17.21 19.03
C GLU A 802 -20.27 -17.38 17.98
N VAL A 803 -19.87 -17.93 16.83
CA VAL A 803 -20.78 -18.18 15.71
C VAL A 803 -20.58 -19.59 15.15
N CYS A 804 -21.66 -20.16 14.61
CA CYS A 804 -21.71 -21.54 14.18
C CYS A 804 -20.82 -21.86 12.95
N SER A 805 -20.26 -23.07 12.91
CA SER A 805 -19.33 -23.53 11.87
C SER A 805 -19.95 -23.65 10.48
N ILE A 806 -21.27 -23.78 10.36
CA ILE A 806 -21.94 -23.76 9.04
C ILE A 806 -21.73 -22.43 8.31
N PHE A 807 -21.39 -21.36 9.04
CA PHE A 807 -21.08 -20.06 8.48
C PHE A 807 -19.60 -19.92 8.05
N THR A 808 -18.74 -20.94 8.24
CA THR A 808 -17.32 -20.88 7.81
C THR A 808 -17.11 -21.13 6.32
N ASP A 809 -17.85 -22.06 5.72
CA ASP A 809 -17.71 -22.36 4.28
C ASP A 809 -18.50 -21.35 3.41
N GLN A 810 -19.33 -20.52 4.04
CA GLN A 810 -20.07 -19.41 3.42
C GLN A 810 -19.72 -18.06 4.08
N ALA A 811 -18.44 -17.68 4.04
CA ALA A 811 -18.00 -16.29 3.83
C ALA A 811 -18.54 -15.17 4.77
N CYS A 812 -18.84 -15.47 6.04
CA CYS A 812 -19.30 -14.50 7.04
C CYS A 812 -18.54 -14.79 8.32
N ILE A 813 -17.74 -13.90 8.89
CA ILE A 813 -18.26 -12.79 9.70
C ILE A 813 -17.29 -11.60 9.71
N MET A 814 -16.03 -11.81 9.32
CA MET A 814 -15.02 -10.76 9.12
C MET A 814 -13.87 -11.18 8.18
N ASP A 815 -14.03 -12.26 7.39
CA ASP A 815 -12.94 -12.68 6.50
C ASP A 815 -12.80 -11.71 5.33
N ASP A 816 -11.60 -11.16 5.21
CA ASP A 816 -11.21 -10.12 4.25
C ASP A 816 -11.19 -10.63 2.79
N ASN A 817 -11.35 -11.93 2.55
CA ASN A 817 -11.23 -12.56 1.23
C ASN A 817 -12.58 -12.87 0.54
N CYS A 818 -13.71 -12.51 1.14
CA CYS A 818 -15.02 -12.84 0.59
C CYS A 818 -15.37 -11.91 -0.58
N MET A 819 -15.40 -12.51 -1.79
CA MET A 819 -15.49 -11.83 -3.10
C MET A 819 -16.83 -11.13 -3.41
N ASN A 820 -17.80 -11.10 -2.49
CA ASN A 820 -19.09 -10.48 -2.73
C ASN A 820 -19.28 -9.27 -1.82
N ILE A 821 -18.97 -8.09 -2.35
CA ILE A 821 -19.34 -6.83 -1.70
C ILE A 821 -20.84 -6.65 -1.90
N TYR A 822 -21.62 -6.96 -0.86
CA TYR A 822 -22.96 -6.41 -0.72
C TYR A 822 -22.82 -5.05 -0.02
N PRO A 823 -23.15 -3.92 -0.68
CA PRO A 823 -23.11 -2.60 -0.05
C PRO A 823 -23.87 -2.54 1.29
N LYS A 824 -24.98 -3.28 1.40
CA LYS A 824 -25.75 -3.42 2.66
C LYS A 824 -24.96 -4.08 3.80
N VAL A 825 -24.14 -5.09 3.51
CA VAL A 825 -23.30 -5.78 4.51
C VAL A 825 -22.09 -4.94 4.89
N PHE A 826 -21.62 -4.09 3.97
CA PHE A 826 -20.46 -3.23 4.21
C PHE A 826 -20.68 -2.28 5.41
N TYR A 827 -21.78 -1.51 5.43
CA TYR A 827 -22.09 -0.57 6.50
C TYR A 827 -22.24 -1.27 7.84
N LEU A 828 -22.99 -2.36 7.83
CA LEU A 828 -23.20 -3.21 9.00
C LEU A 828 -21.87 -3.74 9.56
N ARG A 829 -20.96 -4.24 8.70
CA ARG A 829 -19.63 -4.70 9.11
C ARG A 829 -18.74 -3.55 9.61
N ARG A 830 -18.85 -2.34 9.05
CA ARG A 830 -18.14 -1.15 9.53
C ARG A 830 -18.53 -0.84 10.97
N ASP A 831 -19.82 -0.84 11.26
CA ASP A 831 -20.33 -0.46 12.57
C ASP A 831 -20.11 -1.58 13.61
N ILE A 832 -20.20 -2.86 13.19
CA ILE A 832 -19.68 -3.99 13.98
C ILE A 832 -18.17 -3.79 14.29
N LYS A 833 -17.34 -3.43 13.32
CA LYS A 833 -15.88 -3.20 13.55
C LYS A 833 -15.63 -2.08 14.56
N LYS A 834 -16.41 -0.99 14.54
CA LYS A 834 -16.31 0.08 15.54
C LYS A 834 -16.60 -0.44 16.94
N LEU A 835 -17.70 -1.18 17.10
CA LEU A 835 -18.11 -1.81 18.35
C LEU A 835 -17.07 -2.82 18.86
N VAL A 836 -16.56 -3.67 17.97
CA VAL A 836 -15.50 -4.67 18.26
C VAL A 836 -14.23 -4.00 18.77
N ASN A 837 -13.80 -2.91 18.12
CA ASN A 837 -12.60 -2.17 18.54
C ASN A 837 -12.80 -1.46 19.88
N ALA A 838 -13.97 -0.87 20.11
CA ALA A 838 -14.29 -0.17 21.36
C ALA A 838 -14.36 -1.14 22.56
N MET A 839 -14.98 -2.31 22.38
CA MET A 839 -15.21 -3.30 23.45
C MET A 839 -14.12 -4.37 23.56
N LYS A 840 -13.07 -4.34 22.73
CA LYS A 840 -12.01 -5.37 22.66
C LYS A 840 -12.58 -6.77 22.42
N CYS A 841 -13.43 -6.91 21.41
CA CYS A 841 -14.03 -8.21 21.08
C CYS A 841 -13.05 -9.12 20.33
N SER A 842 -13.26 -10.43 20.45
CA SER A 842 -12.61 -11.47 19.63
C SER A 842 -13.67 -12.39 19.04
N PHE A 843 -13.38 -13.08 17.94
CA PHE A 843 -14.31 -14.00 17.29
C PHE A 843 -13.81 -15.43 17.38
N SER A 844 -14.72 -16.37 17.62
CA SER A 844 -14.45 -17.80 17.57
C SER A 844 -15.57 -18.55 16.85
N VAL A 845 -15.18 -19.55 16.08
CA VAL A 845 -16.12 -20.45 15.42
C VAL A 845 -16.34 -21.67 16.29
N VAL A 846 -17.61 -22.02 16.52
CA VAL A 846 -18.03 -23.19 17.28
C VAL A 846 -18.82 -24.16 16.40
N ASN A 847 -18.74 -25.46 16.68
CA ASN A 847 -19.56 -26.44 15.98
C ASN A 847 -21.06 -26.17 16.22
N THR A 848 -21.92 -26.64 15.30
CA THR A 848 -23.39 -26.58 15.42
C THR A 848 -23.87 -27.00 16.81
N ASN A 849 -23.42 -28.17 17.27
CA ASN A 849 -23.82 -28.77 18.54
C ASN A 849 -23.19 -28.08 19.77
N VAL A 850 -22.48 -26.97 19.61
CA VAL A 850 -21.94 -26.15 20.71
C VAL A 850 -22.66 -24.80 20.76
N ASN A 851 -23.40 -24.46 19.70
CA ASN A 851 -24.15 -23.20 19.57
C ASN A 851 -25.67 -23.39 19.72
N ASP A 852 -26.14 -24.55 20.21
CA ASP A 852 -27.57 -24.88 20.20
C ASP A 852 -28.42 -23.92 21.05
N CYS A 853 -27.87 -23.30 22.09
CA CYS A 853 -28.56 -22.22 22.81
C CYS A 853 -28.98 -21.09 21.84
N ALA A 854 -28.05 -20.59 21.03
CA ALA A 854 -28.30 -19.50 20.09
C ALA A 854 -29.14 -19.97 18.89
N SER A 855 -28.90 -21.18 18.38
CA SER A 855 -29.71 -21.81 17.32
C SER A 855 -31.18 -21.97 17.73
N THR A 856 -31.43 -22.45 18.96
CA THR A 856 -32.78 -22.61 19.50
C THR A 856 -33.47 -21.25 19.69
N LEU A 857 -32.73 -20.24 20.16
CA LEU A 857 -33.23 -18.87 20.24
C LEU A 857 -33.55 -18.29 18.85
N ALA A 858 -32.75 -18.57 17.83
CA ALA A 858 -32.99 -18.10 16.47
C ALA A 858 -34.26 -18.72 15.88
N LYS A 859 -34.48 -20.03 16.11
CA LYS A 859 -35.72 -20.74 15.74
C LYS A 859 -36.94 -20.20 16.48
N TRP A 860 -36.79 -19.84 17.75
CA TRP A 860 -37.88 -19.18 18.48
C TRP A 860 -38.11 -17.76 17.95
N GLY A 861 -37.04 -17.04 17.60
CA GLY A 861 -37.08 -15.69 17.04
C GLY A 861 -37.93 -15.56 15.78
N SER A 862 -37.95 -16.58 14.91
CA SER A 862 -38.79 -16.56 13.69
C SER A 862 -40.29 -16.64 13.99
N THR A 863 -40.69 -16.98 15.22
CA THR A 863 -42.10 -17.04 15.67
C THR A 863 -42.57 -15.75 16.35
N LEU A 864 -41.65 -14.82 16.64
CA LEU A 864 -41.95 -13.57 17.33
C LEU A 864 -42.37 -12.47 16.35
N ALA A 865 -43.17 -11.51 16.82
CA ALA A 865 -43.60 -10.37 16.02
C ALA A 865 -42.51 -9.29 15.88
N THR A 866 -41.67 -9.11 16.90
CA THR A 866 -40.63 -8.08 16.96
C THR A 866 -39.36 -8.59 17.64
N LEU A 867 -38.23 -7.93 17.35
CA LEU A 867 -36.93 -8.22 17.96
C LEU A 867 -36.84 -7.63 19.37
N ASN A 868 -36.71 -8.50 20.38
CA ASN A 868 -36.69 -8.12 21.79
C ASN A 868 -35.54 -8.82 22.54
N HIS A 869 -35.17 -8.26 23.69
CA HIS A 869 -34.27 -8.89 24.66
C HIS A 869 -35.07 -9.42 25.86
N PHE A 870 -34.60 -10.51 26.46
CA PHE A 870 -35.36 -11.29 27.44
C PHE A 870 -34.56 -11.54 28.73
N PRO A 871 -35.19 -11.39 29.91
CA PRO A 871 -34.64 -11.92 31.15
C PRO A 871 -34.70 -13.45 31.15
N VAL A 872 -33.91 -14.10 32.02
CA VAL A 872 -33.84 -15.59 32.11
C VAL A 872 -35.24 -16.20 32.21
N ASP A 873 -36.12 -15.62 33.02
CA ASP A 873 -37.46 -16.18 33.30
C ASP A 873 -38.38 -16.18 32.08
N ALA A 874 -38.16 -15.28 31.12
CA ALA A 874 -38.94 -15.19 29.89
C ALA A 874 -38.41 -16.11 28.77
N LEU A 875 -37.29 -16.81 28.97
CA LEU A 875 -36.73 -17.72 27.97
C LEU A 875 -37.55 -19.02 27.85
N PRO A 876 -37.61 -19.61 26.64
CA PRO A 876 -38.19 -20.94 26.44
C PRO A 876 -37.53 -22.00 27.32
N ALA A 877 -38.33 -22.94 27.83
CA ALA A 877 -37.84 -24.04 28.68
C ALA A 877 -36.66 -24.84 28.05
N PRO A 878 -36.64 -25.13 26.73
CA PRO A 878 -35.49 -25.79 26.11
C PRO A 878 -34.20 -24.98 26.23
N VAL A 879 -34.27 -23.65 26.05
CA VAL A 879 -33.09 -22.75 26.13
C VAL A 879 -32.56 -22.70 27.56
N LYS A 880 -33.45 -22.63 28.56
CA LYS A 880 -33.07 -22.68 29.98
C LYS A 880 -32.31 -23.98 30.33
N GLY A 881 -32.79 -25.11 29.81
CA GLY A 881 -32.11 -26.41 29.97
C GLY A 881 -30.71 -26.42 29.36
N LEU A 882 -30.56 -25.93 28.12
CA LEU A 882 -29.26 -25.86 27.44
C LEU A 882 -28.27 -24.93 28.16
N ILE A 883 -28.74 -23.80 28.71
CA ILE A 883 -27.89 -22.87 29.49
C ILE A 883 -27.32 -23.56 30.74
N GLU A 884 -28.13 -24.34 31.46
CA GLU A 884 -27.65 -25.07 32.64
C GLU A 884 -26.68 -26.20 32.24
N LEU A 885 -26.91 -26.91 31.13
CA LEU A 885 -25.96 -27.90 30.59
C LEU A 885 -24.61 -27.27 30.24
N ASP A 886 -24.61 -26.11 29.56
CA ASP A 886 -23.41 -25.36 29.23
C ASP A 886 -22.64 -24.89 30.48
N LYS A 887 -23.36 -24.47 31.52
CA LYS A 887 -22.79 -24.02 32.79
C LYS A 887 -22.10 -25.14 33.56
N ILE A 888 -22.57 -26.38 33.46
CA ILE A 888 -21.90 -27.55 34.05
C ILE A 888 -20.90 -28.23 33.10
N GLY A 889 -20.77 -27.73 31.87
CA GLY A 889 -19.83 -28.25 30.87
C GLY A 889 -20.24 -29.59 30.28
N MET A 890 -21.54 -29.91 30.27
CA MET A 890 -22.06 -31.13 29.65
C MET A 890 -22.41 -30.91 28.17
N PRO A 891 -22.13 -31.88 27.29
CA PRO A 891 -22.56 -31.84 25.90
C PRO A 891 -24.08 -31.97 25.80
N TYR A 892 -24.67 -31.45 24.73
CA TYR A 892 -26.05 -31.77 24.37
C TYR A 892 -26.09 -33.21 23.84
N VAL A 893 -26.79 -34.10 24.55
CA VAL A 893 -26.94 -35.52 24.19
C VAL A 893 -28.29 -35.73 23.53
#